data_AF-A0A7S2E6V7-F1
#
_entry.id   AF-A0A7S2E6V7-F1
#
_cell.length_a   1.000
_cell.length_b   1.000
_cell.length_c   1.000
_cell.angle_alpha   90.00
_cell.angle_beta   90.00
_cell.angle_gamma   90.00
#
_symmetry.space_group_name_H-M   'P 1'
#
loop_
_entity.id
_entity.type
_entity.pdbx_description
1 polymer ?
#
loop_
_entity_poly.entity_id
_entity_poly.type
_entity_poly.pdbx_seq_one_letter_code
_entity_poly.pdbx_strand_id
1 'polypeptide(L)'
;MGSNDAEKGSSRSDKRTYTQSIRQKVTFEKRRFDVKTLPADLHRVYKKVEIERGEEYALTVVFTIRTAIELHRAWHNTLLTAKILQQLKDKYKLHLAWELGVVKLKFHIEDGLYELQYKVPYDYDSEFQDLYMRIAIAYLDEHITVHQGLIYQDETKAGKHTAKTGLFIRTFPGRLVVYPFEAATCAVIFFGGDWVDFGIAAITGLASGLVEYLLVTIGGSATLLVDVLVGVSTGVIGGLFFDSNIDGIGGQLCLPSIFLGTLYWYFYGTAFVLGILEIISGELQTGVVRFLAVAVKTFILSLGTSFGMQLVLDSPKEVWFDTVGNCGTIDLSVQWWRIPLYLACSASALAQYRFPHVDYWRGLSVQLVGYEVQFQIFQALMKRQSRDFLDTASSNTAGAIAAVVFASILQRTVDNVAYYYHARVLQRHKGKFSPFGEFCYKMSEIYIRITNCLGFGKKNDVVYLRMAAKLKEQREEMENPSHSRTEIMLTLEEEMVFIEAIVQAEDLNIWALLMPTVYQLVPGSLIARLWFNVIFPPLLSTEETTIVSDVIDGTNNFSSFTIPLVTPFQNDEVNIGAALLVVAASLALGLLIGFVIVEQATLFLKKVFCRKTDDNLTASESRLERQKSERKDARHFFSHTINENNFESVEALSESSQDDEENGFNENPMAEQAQKEVHFE
;
A
#
# COMPACT_ATOMS: atom_id res chain seq x y z
N MET A 1 52.99 -66.61 2.84
CA MET A 1 52.29 -65.64 3.71
C MET A 1 52.90 -64.27 3.41
N GLY A 2 52.36 -63.36 2.61
CA GLY A 2 51.03 -63.19 2.07
C GLY A 2 50.32 -61.98 2.69
N SER A 3 50.57 -60.76 2.20
CA SER A 3 49.50 -59.78 1.91
C SER A 3 50.05 -58.66 1.00
N ASN A 4 49.40 -58.49 -0.14
CA ASN A 4 49.50 -57.36 -1.05
C ASN A 4 48.25 -56.52 -0.79
N ASP A 5 48.38 -55.36 -0.15
CA ASP A 5 47.28 -54.40 -0.04
C ASP A 5 47.42 -53.35 -1.16
N ALA A 6 46.69 -53.62 -2.23
CA ALA A 6 46.49 -52.69 -3.34
C ALA A 6 45.31 -51.75 -2.99
N GLU A 7 45.63 -50.54 -2.56
CA GLU A 7 44.67 -49.43 -2.49
C GLU A 7 44.31 -48.96 -3.90
N LYS A 8 43.20 -49.50 -4.43
CA LYS A 8 42.49 -48.92 -5.59
C LYS A 8 41.63 -47.75 -5.12
N GLY A 9 42.21 -46.55 -5.09
CA GLY A 9 41.48 -45.29 -5.02
C GLY A 9 40.72 -45.02 -6.31
N SER A 10 39.50 -45.55 -6.43
CA SER A 10 38.56 -45.23 -7.51
C SER A 10 37.93 -43.84 -7.27
N SER A 11 38.63 -42.77 -7.66
CA SER A 11 38.04 -41.43 -7.76
C SER A 11 37.16 -41.35 -9.02
N ARG A 12 35.97 -41.95 -8.97
CA ARG A 12 34.86 -41.57 -9.84
C ARG A 12 34.42 -40.17 -9.37
N SER A 13 35.07 -39.13 -9.90
CA SER A 13 34.46 -37.81 -9.88
C SER A 13 33.26 -37.91 -10.83
N ASP A 14 32.10 -38.18 -10.27
CA ASP A 14 30.83 -37.93 -10.96
C ASP A 14 30.81 -36.43 -11.25
N LYS A 15 31.34 -36.07 -12.43
CA LYS A 15 31.07 -34.78 -13.07
C LYS A 15 29.58 -34.79 -13.35
N ARG A 16 28.77 -34.46 -12.33
CA ARG A 16 27.41 -34.00 -12.52
C ARG A 16 27.55 -32.77 -13.40
N THR A 17 27.35 -32.98 -14.69
CA THR A 17 27.20 -31.93 -15.68
C THR A 17 25.98 -31.13 -15.24
N TYR A 18 26.19 -30.14 -14.38
CA TYR A 18 25.19 -29.14 -14.07
C TYR A 18 24.80 -28.55 -15.42
N THR A 19 23.60 -28.90 -15.89
CA THR A 19 23.08 -28.33 -17.11
C THR A 19 22.94 -26.85 -16.88
N GLN A 20 23.91 -26.09 -17.40
CA GLN A 20 23.92 -24.64 -17.38
C GLN A 20 22.55 -24.16 -17.84
N SER A 21 21.92 -23.36 -16.98
CA SER A 21 20.64 -22.71 -17.27
C SER A 21 20.75 -21.97 -18.59
N ILE A 22 19.68 -21.91 -19.38
CA ILE A 22 19.66 -21.13 -20.63
C ILE A 22 20.03 -19.68 -20.42
N ARG A 23 19.82 -19.16 -19.21
CA ARG A 23 20.30 -17.84 -18.80
C ARG A 23 21.80 -17.65 -19.01
N GLN A 24 22.62 -18.68 -18.80
CA GLN A 24 24.07 -18.64 -19.01
C GLN A 24 24.47 -18.81 -20.49
N LYS A 25 23.52 -19.20 -21.34
CA LYS A 25 23.72 -19.43 -22.78
C LYS A 25 23.18 -18.29 -23.65
N VAL A 26 22.39 -17.39 -23.07
CA VAL A 26 21.92 -16.16 -23.70
C VAL A 26 23.03 -15.13 -23.57
N THR A 27 23.58 -14.72 -24.70
CA THR A 27 24.55 -13.63 -24.73
C THR A 27 23.76 -12.33 -24.81
N PHE A 28 23.73 -11.60 -23.69
CA PHE A 28 23.16 -10.27 -23.64
C PHE A 28 24.05 -9.30 -24.42
N GLU A 29 23.45 -8.38 -25.16
CA GLU A 29 24.19 -7.24 -25.67
C GLU A 29 24.80 -6.53 -24.47
N LYS A 30 26.07 -6.09 -24.57
CA LYS A 30 26.77 -5.41 -23.44
C LYS A 30 26.22 -4.01 -23.24
N ARG A 31 24.94 -3.90 -22.89
CA ARG A 31 24.26 -2.65 -22.59
C ARG A 31 24.70 -2.20 -21.22
N ARG A 32 25.50 -1.15 -21.19
CA ARG A 32 25.88 -0.47 -19.95
C ARG A 32 24.85 0.59 -19.61
N PHE A 33 24.52 0.67 -18.34
CA PHE A 33 23.74 1.78 -17.79
C PHE A 33 24.46 3.11 -18.04
N ASP A 34 23.76 4.09 -18.62
CA ASP A 34 24.34 5.41 -18.86
C ASP A 34 24.28 6.24 -17.57
N VAL A 35 25.41 6.30 -16.88
CA VAL A 35 25.59 7.06 -15.63
C VAL A 35 25.20 8.54 -15.78
N LYS A 36 25.23 9.09 -17.00
CA LYS A 36 24.85 10.50 -17.24
C LYS A 36 23.35 10.76 -16.98
N THR A 37 22.51 9.72 -16.93
CA THR A 37 21.09 9.86 -16.58
C THR A 37 20.86 10.00 -15.07
N LEU A 38 21.91 9.84 -14.24
CA LEU A 38 21.81 10.01 -12.80
C LEU A 38 21.57 11.49 -12.41
N PRO A 39 20.75 11.75 -11.38
CA PRO A 39 20.69 13.05 -10.71
C PRO A 39 22.09 13.55 -10.33
N ALA A 40 22.32 14.87 -10.39
CA ALA A 40 23.66 15.46 -10.28
C ALA A 40 24.38 15.16 -8.95
N ASP A 41 23.61 15.06 -7.87
CA ASP A 41 24.04 14.65 -6.53
C ASP A 41 24.45 13.17 -6.50
N LEU A 42 23.60 12.27 -7.00
CA LEU A 42 23.88 10.83 -7.04
C LEU A 42 25.04 10.50 -7.99
N HIS A 43 25.15 11.23 -9.11
CA HIS A 43 26.27 11.13 -10.05
C HIS A 43 27.60 11.55 -9.41
N ARG A 44 27.60 12.58 -8.55
CA ARG A 44 28.79 13.02 -7.82
C ARG A 44 29.28 11.95 -6.86
N VAL A 45 28.37 11.35 -6.09
CA VAL A 45 28.69 10.25 -5.19
C VAL A 45 29.18 9.04 -5.97
N TYR A 46 28.47 8.65 -7.03
CA TYR A 46 28.86 7.56 -7.92
C TYR A 46 30.31 7.69 -8.39
N LYS A 47 30.70 8.86 -8.95
CA LYS A 47 32.08 9.06 -9.45
C LYS A 47 33.14 8.87 -8.38
N LYS A 48 32.83 9.24 -7.14
CA LYS A 48 33.78 9.11 -6.03
C LYS A 48 33.90 7.66 -5.58
N VAL A 49 32.78 6.99 -5.38
CA VAL A 49 32.73 5.57 -5.00
C VAL A 49 33.33 4.68 -6.11
N GLU A 50 33.12 5.03 -7.37
CA GLU A 50 33.69 4.32 -8.53
C GLU A 50 35.23 4.33 -8.49
N ILE A 51 35.85 5.48 -8.19
CA ILE A 51 37.31 5.60 -8.11
C ILE A 51 37.88 4.73 -6.97
N GLU A 52 37.16 4.62 -5.86
CA GLU A 52 37.64 3.93 -4.66
C GLU A 52 37.35 2.42 -4.65
N ARG A 53 36.18 2.01 -5.15
CA ARG A 53 35.64 0.63 -5.01
C ARG A 53 35.30 -0.03 -6.34
N GLY A 54 35.36 0.70 -7.45
CA GLY A 54 35.03 0.22 -8.80
C GLY A 54 33.58 0.50 -9.24
N GLU A 55 33.37 0.41 -10.56
CA GLU A 55 32.11 0.73 -11.25
C GLU A 55 30.93 -0.09 -10.72
N GLU A 56 31.06 -1.42 -10.64
CA GLU A 56 29.98 -2.33 -10.23
C GLU A 56 29.48 -2.01 -8.81
N TYR A 57 30.39 -1.82 -7.85
CA TYR A 57 30.02 -1.47 -6.47
C TYR A 57 29.32 -0.11 -6.40
N ALA A 58 29.84 0.90 -7.11
CA ALA A 58 29.22 2.21 -7.18
C ALA A 58 27.81 2.15 -7.79
N LEU A 59 27.61 1.35 -8.83
CA LEU A 59 26.28 1.11 -9.41
C LEU A 59 25.35 0.36 -8.45
N THR A 60 25.86 -0.58 -7.64
CA THR A 60 25.05 -1.27 -6.63
C THR A 60 24.55 -0.31 -5.55
N VAL A 61 25.38 0.65 -5.12
CA VAL A 61 24.95 1.73 -4.21
C VAL A 61 23.85 2.56 -4.86
N VAL A 62 24.04 2.99 -6.11
CA VAL A 62 23.04 3.74 -6.88
C VAL A 62 21.72 2.96 -7.03
N PHE A 63 21.80 1.67 -7.37
CA PHE A 63 20.65 0.78 -7.49
C PHE A 63 19.89 0.66 -6.17
N THR A 64 20.61 0.50 -5.06
CA THR A 64 20.03 0.36 -3.72
C THR A 64 19.30 1.64 -3.32
N ILE A 65 19.89 2.81 -3.55
CA ILE A 65 19.28 4.11 -3.25
C ILE A 65 18.04 4.36 -4.13
N ARG A 66 18.11 4.10 -5.44
CA ARG A 66 16.96 4.25 -6.34
C ARG A 66 15.81 3.31 -5.96
N THR A 67 16.14 2.06 -5.64
CA THR A 67 15.17 1.07 -5.14
C THR A 67 14.51 1.58 -3.86
N ALA A 68 15.29 2.10 -2.91
CA ALA A 68 14.76 2.67 -1.67
C ALA A 68 13.76 3.80 -1.94
N ILE A 69 14.14 4.76 -2.79
CA ILE A 69 13.33 5.93 -3.11
C ILE A 69 11.99 5.51 -3.70
N GLU A 70 11.99 4.60 -4.67
CA GLU A 70 10.77 4.23 -5.39
C GLU A 70 9.90 3.22 -4.59
N LEU A 71 10.50 2.30 -3.82
CA LEU A 71 9.75 1.46 -2.87
C LEU A 71 9.11 2.27 -1.75
N HIS A 72 9.83 3.27 -1.23
CA HIS A 72 9.31 4.17 -0.21
C HIS A 72 8.28 5.12 -0.76
N ARG A 73 8.43 5.59 -2.00
CA ARG A 73 7.45 6.46 -2.67
C ARG A 73 6.06 5.85 -2.68
N ALA A 74 5.98 4.54 -2.94
CA ALA A 74 4.76 3.80 -2.78
C ALA A 74 4.50 3.62 -1.27
N TRP A 75 3.49 4.34 -0.76
CA TRP A 75 2.92 4.14 0.58
C TRP A 75 3.75 4.57 1.78
N HIS A 76 4.98 5.06 1.56
CA HIS A 76 5.97 5.23 2.62
C HIS A 76 6.16 3.94 3.42
N ASN A 77 6.12 2.78 2.76
CA ASN A 77 6.29 1.49 3.45
C ASN A 77 7.74 1.32 3.91
N THR A 78 8.06 1.89 5.06
CA THR A 78 9.39 1.94 5.68
C THR A 78 9.89 0.53 5.96
N LEU A 79 9.02 -0.33 6.50
CA LEU A 79 9.35 -1.70 6.88
C LEU A 79 9.76 -2.54 5.67
N LEU A 80 8.96 -2.53 4.60
CA LEU A 80 9.28 -3.28 3.39
C LEU A 80 10.57 -2.76 2.74
N THR A 81 10.72 -1.43 2.70
CA THR A 81 11.91 -0.79 2.13
C THR A 81 13.16 -1.17 2.93
N ALA A 82 13.15 -1.00 4.26
CA ALA A 82 14.25 -1.35 5.14
C ALA A 82 14.70 -2.81 4.95
N LYS A 83 13.73 -3.75 4.87
CA LYS A 83 14.01 -5.17 4.66
C LYS A 83 14.77 -5.42 3.35
N ILE A 84 14.32 -4.84 2.24
CA ILE A 84 14.98 -5.02 0.93
C ILE A 84 16.37 -4.38 0.91
N LEU A 85 16.53 -3.19 1.52
CA LEU A 85 17.84 -2.53 1.61
C LEU A 85 18.82 -3.33 2.46
N GLN A 86 18.37 -3.91 3.57
CA GLN A 86 19.20 -4.76 4.40
C GLN A 86 19.67 -6.01 3.63
N GLN A 87 18.79 -6.66 2.87
CA GLN A 87 19.17 -7.79 2.02
C GLN A 87 20.22 -7.40 0.96
N LEU A 88 20.06 -6.24 0.31
CA LEU A 88 21.02 -5.72 -0.67
C LEU A 88 22.37 -5.40 -0.02
N LYS A 89 22.34 -4.74 1.14
CA LYS A 89 23.52 -4.41 1.93
C LYS A 89 24.31 -5.65 2.30
N ASP A 90 23.64 -6.67 2.84
CA ASP A 90 24.30 -7.89 3.32
C ASP A 90 24.83 -8.74 2.17
N LYS A 91 24.06 -8.88 1.07
CA LYS A 91 24.44 -9.65 -0.11
C LYS A 91 25.68 -9.07 -0.80
N TYR A 92 25.74 -7.75 -0.94
CA TYR A 92 26.80 -7.06 -1.69
C TYR A 92 27.84 -6.36 -0.80
N LYS A 93 27.74 -6.53 0.53
CA LYS A 93 28.63 -5.93 1.54
C LYS A 93 28.75 -4.42 1.38
N LEU A 94 27.62 -3.73 1.21
CA LEU A 94 27.61 -2.28 0.99
C LEU A 94 27.92 -1.54 2.30
N HIS A 95 28.84 -0.59 2.24
CA HIS A 95 29.07 0.40 3.30
C HIS A 95 28.01 1.50 3.22
N LEU A 96 26.76 1.12 3.49
CA LEU A 96 25.58 1.98 3.41
C LEU A 96 24.80 1.90 4.73
N ALA A 97 24.46 3.04 5.30
CA ALA A 97 23.47 3.19 6.37
C ALA A 97 22.38 4.17 5.92
N TRP A 98 21.20 4.12 6.55
CA TRP A 98 20.08 4.94 6.16
C TRP A 98 19.20 5.33 7.34
N GLU A 99 18.51 6.46 7.20
CA GLU A 99 17.39 6.89 8.03
C GLU A 99 16.16 6.99 7.12
N LEU A 100 15.20 6.06 7.27
CA LEU A 100 13.96 6.06 6.49
C LEU A 100 12.87 6.86 7.21
N GLY A 101 12.84 8.18 7.01
CA GLY A 101 11.72 9.00 7.46
C GLY A 101 10.52 8.91 6.51
N VAL A 102 9.33 9.31 6.98
CA VAL A 102 8.10 9.32 6.15
C VAL A 102 8.29 10.17 4.89
N VAL A 103 8.76 11.40 5.03
CA VAL A 103 8.90 12.36 3.92
C VAL A 103 10.34 12.46 3.39
N LYS A 104 11.32 12.09 4.21
CA LYS A 104 12.75 12.29 3.92
C LYS A 104 13.51 10.99 4.15
N LEU A 105 14.28 10.58 3.16
CA LEU A 105 15.25 9.51 3.26
C LEU A 105 16.64 10.13 3.38
N LYS A 106 17.44 9.66 4.34
CA LYS A 106 18.86 9.97 4.41
C LYS A 106 19.68 8.72 4.18
N PHE A 107 20.74 8.82 3.40
CA PHE A 107 21.69 7.76 3.13
C PHE A 107 23.09 8.21 3.51
N HIS A 108 23.77 7.43 4.33
CA HIS A 108 25.16 7.61 4.72
C HIS A 108 26.00 6.54 4.00
N ILE A 109 26.95 6.98 3.17
CA ILE A 109 27.71 6.11 2.25
C ILE A 109 29.19 6.16 2.62
N GLU A 110 29.85 5.00 2.56
CA GLU A 110 31.23 4.77 3.01
C GLU A 110 31.44 5.31 4.45
N ASP A 111 30.65 4.77 5.39
CA ASP A 111 30.73 5.09 6.82
C ASP A 111 30.53 6.59 7.14
N GLY A 112 29.76 7.28 6.31
CA GLY A 112 29.36 8.69 6.51
C GLY A 112 30.19 9.71 5.75
N LEU A 113 31.12 9.30 4.88
CA LEU A 113 31.87 10.21 4.01
C LEU A 113 30.97 11.02 3.08
N TYR A 114 29.86 10.41 2.65
CA TYR A 114 28.84 11.08 1.85
C TYR A 114 27.46 10.94 2.50
N GLU A 115 26.72 12.04 2.55
CA GLU A 115 25.33 12.07 2.96
C GLU A 115 24.46 12.52 1.80
N LEU A 116 23.42 11.73 1.48
CA LEU A 116 22.40 12.08 0.51
C LEU A 116 21.06 12.17 1.20
N GLN A 117 20.34 13.27 0.97
CA GLN A 117 19.00 13.49 1.51
C GLN A 117 17.99 13.64 0.37
N TYR A 118 17.01 12.75 0.33
CA TYR A 118 15.94 12.77 -0.66
C TYR A 118 14.59 13.04 -0.01
N LYS A 119 13.85 14.01 -0.54
CA LYS A 119 12.43 14.18 -0.24
C LYS A 119 11.62 13.25 -1.14
N VAL A 120 10.84 12.35 -0.55
CA VAL A 120 10.05 11.38 -1.30
C VAL A 120 8.59 11.80 -1.30
N PRO A 121 8.00 12.12 -2.47
CA PRO A 121 6.57 12.42 -2.55
C PRO A 121 5.76 11.17 -2.18
N TYR A 122 4.62 11.36 -1.53
CA TYR A 122 3.70 10.26 -1.26
C TYR A 122 2.96 9.90 -2.56
N ASP A 123 2.93 8.61 -2.92
CA ASP A 123 2.22 8.09 -4.09
C ASP A 123 1.55 6.73 -3.77
N TYR A 124 0.41 6.44 -4.38
CA TYR A 124 -0.37 5.21 -4.15
C TYR A 124 0.01 4.07 -5.11
N ASP A 125 1.21 4.11 -5.67
CA ASP A 125 1.57 3.31 -6.85
C ASP A 125 1.95 1.86 -6.52
N SER A 126 0.94 1.00 -6.41
CA SER A 126 1.12 -0.42 -6.08
C SER A 126 1.85 -1.20 -7.18
N GLU A 127 1.65 -0.85 -8.47
CA GLU A 127 2.35 -1.50 -9.58
C GLU A 127 3.86 -1.23 -9.51
N PHE A 128 4.25 0.02 -9.27
CA PHE A 128 5.67 0.36 -9.17
C PHE A 128 6.30 -0.29 -7.94
N GLN A 129 5.61 -0.31 -6.80
CA GLN A 129 6.11 -1.01 -5.62
C GLN A 129 6.42 -2.48 -5.91
N ASP A 130 5.47 -3.19 -6.54
CA ASP A 130 5.65 -4.60 -6.90
C ASP A 130 6.81 -4.79 -7.89
N LEU A 131 6.87 -3.98 -8.95
CA LEU A 131 7.94 -4.06 -9.96
C LEU A 131 9.32 -3.78 -9.35
N TYR A 132 9.49 -2.69 -8.60
CA TYR A 132 10.78 -2.37 -7.97
C TYR A 132 11.21 -3.43 -6.96
N MET A 133 10.27 -4.02 -6.22
CA MET A 133 10.57 -5.13 -5.32
C MET A 133 11.05 -6.35 -6.10
N ARG A 134 10.37 -6.73 -7.18
CA ARG A 134 10.77 -7.85 -8.05
C ARG A 134 12.10 -7.62 -8.74
N ILE A 135 12.40 -6.38 -9.17
CA ILE A 135 13.70 -6.03 -9.74
C ILE A 135 14.80 -6.23 -8.69
N ALA A 136 14.57 -5.76 -7.46
CA ALA A 136 15.52 -5.94 -6.36
C ALA A 136 15.70 -7.42 -6.00
N ILE A 137 14.63 -8.22 -5.99
CA ILE A 137 14.66 -9.66 -5.76
C ILE A 137 15.46 -10.37 -6.87
N ALA A 138 15.18 -10.07 -8.14
CA ALA A 138 15.87 -10.64 -9.28
C ALA A 138 17.36 -10.28 -9.27
N TYR A 139 17.71 -9.06 -8.85
CA TYR A 139 19.10 -8.65 -8.67
C TYR A 139 19.77 -9.36 -7.49
N LEU A 140 19.09 -9.49 -6.34
CA LEU A 140 19.59 -10.22 -5.17
C LEU A 140 19.88 -11.70 -5.46
N ASP A 141 19.05 -12.30 -6.31
CA ASP A 141 19.18 -13.69 -6.76
C ASP A 141 20.17 -13.83 -7.94
N GLU A 142 20.87 -12.76 -8.32
CA GLU A 142 21.85 -12.71 -9.42
C GLU A 142 21.25 -13.13 -10.77
N HIS A 143 19.93 -12.97 -10.95
CA HIS A 143 19.26 -13.27 -12.19
C HIS A 143 19.44 -12.18 -13.26
N ILE A 144 19.76 -10.97 -12.82
CA ILE A 144 20.07 -9.80 -13.66
C ILE A 144 21.32 -9.11 -13.12
N THR A 145 22.07 -8.43 -13.98
CA THR A 145 23.21 -7.60 -13.55
C THR A 145 22.73 -6.25 -13.02
N VAL A 146 23.59 -5.51 -12.31
CA VAL A 146 23.24 -4.18 -11.79
C VAL A 146 22.92 -3.19 -12.93
N HIS A 147 23.64 -3.27 -14.05
CA HIS A 147 23.37 -2.46 -15.23
C HIS A 147 21.98 -2.75 -15.80
N GLN A 148 21.63 -4.03 -15.95
CA GLN A 148 20.30 -4.43 -16.42
C GLN A 148 19.20 -3.98 -15.45
N GLY A 149 19.43 -4.13 -14.14
CA GLY A 149 18.52 -3.66 -13.10
C GLY A 149 18.27 -2.16 -13.19
N LEU A 150 19.32 -1.34 -13.29
CA LEU A 150 19.21 0.12 -13.38
C LEU A 150 18.53 0.58 -14.68
N ILE A 151 18.86 -0.04 -15.82
CA ILE A 151 18.18 0.22 -17.10
C ILE A 151 16.69 -0.10 -16.98
N TYR A 152 16.37 -1.25 -16.39
CA TYR A 152 14.99 -1.69 -16.24
C TYR A 152 14.21 -0.80 -15.26
N GLN A 153 14.86 -0.25 -14.23
CA GLN A 153 14.28 0.79 -13.36
C GLN A 153 13.93 2.07 -14.14
N ASP A 154 14.85 2.58 -14.97
CA ASP A 154 14.60 3.77 -15.81
C ASP A 154 13.44 3.54 -16.78
N GLU A 155 13.37 2.35 -17.40
CA GLU A 155 12.30 1.98 -18.32
C GLU A 155 10.95 1.79 -17.60
N THR A 156 10.96 1.22 -16.39
CA THR A 156 9.78 1.08 -15.53
C THR A 156 9.27 2.46 -15.11
N LYS A 157 10.16 3.35 -14.69
CA LYS A 157 9.81 4.74 -14.35
C LYS A 157 9.20 5.50 -15.53
N ALA A 158 9.67 5.22 -16.74
CA ALA A 158 9.10 5.75 -17.98
C ALA A 158 7.78 5.08 -18.41
N GLY A 159 7.30 4.07 -17.68
CA GLY A 159 6.06 3.35 -17.98
C GLY A 159 6.13 2.45 -19.20
N LYS A 160 7.33 2.10 -19.69
CA LYS A 160 7.50 1.27 -20.90
C LYS A 160 7.01 -0.16 -20.72
N HIS A 161 7.02 -0.64 -19.48
CA HIS A 161 6.60 -1.99 -19.10
C HIS A 161 5.16 -2.04 -18.56
N THR A 162 4.40 -0.95 -18.68
CA THR A 162 3.01 -0.84 -18.24
C THR A 162 2.06 -0.90 -19.45
N ALA A 163 0.89 -1.51 -19.27
CA ALA A 163 -0.13 -1.56 -20.31
C ALA A 163 -0.64 -0.14 -20.63
N LYS A 164 -1.02 0.11 -21.89
CA LYS A 164 -1.54 1.42 -22.32
C LYS A 164 -2.77 1.86 -21.53
N THR A 165 -3.62 0.92 -21.18
CA THR A 165 -4.82 1.16 -20.36
C THR A 165 -4.44 1.62 -18.96
N GLY A 166 -3.45 0.96 -18.33
CA GLY A 166 -2.92 1.39 -17.04
C GLY A 166 -2.32 2.79 -17.10
N LEU A 167 -1.55 3.09 -18.16
CA LEU A 167 -1.01 4.44 -18.40
C LEU A 167 -2.11 5.49 -18.58
N PHE A 168 -3.21 5.15 -19.27
CA PHE A 168 -4.36 6.03 -19.45
C PHE A 168 -5.04 6.37 -18.12
N ILE A 169 -5.29 5.38 -17.27
CA ILE A 169 -5.92 5.61 -15.94
C ILE A 169 -4.97 6.35 -14.99
N ARG A 170 -3.65 6.12 -15.14
CA ARG A 170 -2.61 6.77 -14.33
C ARG A 170 -2.43 8.25 -14.64
N THR A 171 -2.66 8.67 -15.88
CA THR A 171 -2.39 10.02 -16.35
C THR A 171 -3.68 10.77 -16.68
N PHE A 172 -3.66 12.10 -16.62
CA PHE A 172 -4.78 12.88 -17.13
C PHE A 172 -4.79 12.83 -18.66
N PRO A 173 -5.98 12.74 -19.31
CA PRO A 173 -7.31 12.88 -18.73
C PRO A 173 -7.95 11.56 -18.24
N GLY A 174 -7.36 10.39 -18.46
CA GLY A 174 -8.02 9.12 -18.12
C GLY A 174 -8.28 8.94 -16.62
N ARG A 175 -7.37 9.46 -15.78
CA ARG A 175 -7.56 9.54 -14.31
C ARG A 175 -8.84 10.27 -13.90
N LEU A 176 -9.28 11.25 -14.71
CA LEU A 176 -10.43 12.11 -14.45
C LEU A 176 -11.75 11.32 -14.45
N VAL A 177 -11.79 10.17 -15.12
CA VAL A 177 -12.95 9.26 -15.14
C VAL A 177 -13.12 8.52 -13.81
N VAL A 178 -12.05 8.35 -13.04
CA VAL A 178 -12.07 7.54 -11.81
C VAL A 178 -12.69 8.31 -10.64
N TYR A 179 -12.42 9.62 -10.52
CA TYR A 179 -12.98 10.47 -9.45
C TYR A 179 -14.50 10.42 -9.34
N PRO A 180 -15.29 10.71 -10.40
CA PRO A 180 -16.75 10.68 -10.29
C PRO A 180 -17.26 9.27 -9.98
N PHE A 181 -16.59 8.23 -10.51
CA PHE A 181 -16.98 6.85 -10.31
C PHE A 181 -16.72 6.38 -8.87
N GLU A 182 -15.56 6.69 -8.30
CA GLU A 182 -15.24 6.41 -6.89
C GLU A 182 -16.17 7.19 -5.97
N ALA A 183 -16.36 8.49 -6.21
CA ALA A 183 -17.21 9.34 -5.39
C ALA A 183 -18.65 8.83 -5.32
N ALA A 184 -19.24 8.55 -6.48
CA ALA A 184 -20.61 8.08 -6.61
C ALA A 184 -20.82 6.71 -5.94
N THR A 185 -19.93 5.76 -6.20
CA THR A 185 -20.05 4.41 -5.63
C THR A 185 -19.82 4.42 -4.12
N CYS A 186 -18.86 5.21 -3.61
CA CYS A 186 -18.59 5.35 -2.18
C CYS A 186 -19.76 5.98 -1.41
N ALA A 187 -20.39 7.03 -1.96
CA ALA A 187 -21.55 7.69 -1.36
C ALA A 187 -22.64 6.66 -0.99
N VAL A 188 -22.99 5.78 -1.93
CA VAL A 188 -24.04 4.78 -1.69
C VAL A 188 -23.55 3.64 -0.80
N ILE A 189 -22.41 3.01 -1.13
CA ILE A 189 -22.01 1.74 -0.47
C ILE A 189 -21.49 1.94 0.95
N PHE A 190 -20.79 3.05 1.23
CA PHE A 190 -20.15 3.28 2.53
C PHE A 190 -20.85 4.33 3.38
N PHE A 191 -21.54 5.29 2.76
CA PHE A 191 -22.11 6.43 3.47
C PHE A 191 -23.64 6.46 3.48
N GLY A 192 -24.28 5.42 2.94
CA GLY A 192 -25.72 5.24 3.00
C GLY A 192 -26.49 6.30 2.21
N GLY A 193 -25.85 6.91 1.20
CA GLY A 193 -26.56 7.78 0.26
C GLY A 193 -27.51 6.98 -0.64
N ASP A 194 -28.48 7.68 -1.21
CA ASP A 194 -29.37 7.12 -2.20
C ASP A 194 -28.81 7.27 -3.65
N TRP A 195 -29.63 6.93 -4.65
CA TRP A 195 -29.22 7.06 -6.05
C TRP A 195 -29.17 8.50 -6.56
N VAL A 196 -29.81 9.45 -5.86
CA VAL A 196 -29.69 10.88 -6.16
C VAL A 196 -28.35 11.39 -5.64
N ASP A 197 -27.99 11.01 -4.42
CA ASP A 197 -26.67 11.27 -3.83
C ASP A 197 -25.56 10.68 -4.71
N PHE A 198 -25.75 9.49 -5.30
CA PHE A 198 -24.83 8.91 -6.29
C PHE A 198 -24.56 9.87 -7.46
N GLY A 199 -25.60 10.47 -8.03
CA GLY A 199 -25.48 11.40 -9.16
C GLY A 199 -24.76 12.68 -8.77
N ILE A 200 -25.10 13.26 -7.62
CA ILE A 200 -24.48 14.51 -7.14
C ILE A 200 -23.02 14.26 -6.72
N ALA A 201 -22.73 13.13 -6.07
CA ALA A 201 -21.37 12.68 -5.76
C ALA A 201 -20.53 12.48 -7.02
N ALA A 202 -21.11 11.98 -8.12
CA ALA A 202 -20.41 11.90 -9.40
C ALA A 202 -20.03 13.30 -9.93
N ILE A 203 -20.95 14.26 -9.88
CA ILE A 203 -20.71 15.62 -10.38
C ILE A 203 -19.64 16.33 -9.55
N THR A 204 -19.74 16.24 -8.23
CA THR A 204 -18.78 16.80 -7.28
C THR A 204 -17.40 16.15 -7.43
N GLY A 205 -17.33 14.82 -7.60
CA GLY A 205 -16.10 14.09 -7.91
C GLY A 205 -15.47 14.48 -9.25
N LEU A 206 -16.28 14.73 -10.28
CA LEU A 206 -15.79 15.24 -11.56
C LEU A 206 -15.15 16.63 -11.40
N ALA A 207 -15.81 17.51 -10.64
CA ALA A 207 -15.31 18.85 -10.37
C ALA A 207 -14.00 18.83 -9.56
N SER A 208 -13.91 18.00 -8.52
CA SER A 208 -12.67 17.85 -7.74
C SER A 208 -11.52 17.32 -8.62
N GLY A 209 -11.81 16.34 -9.49
CA GLY A 209 -10.85 15.82 -10.45
C GLY A 209 -10.36 16.88 -11.46
N LEU A 210 -11.24 17.78 -11.91
CA LEU A 210 -10.88 18.92 -12.76
C LEU A 210 -10.02 19.95 -12.02
N VAL A 211 -10.33 20.24 -10.75
CA VAL A 211 -9.51 21.13 -9.91
C VAL A 211 -8.10 20.57 -9.76
N GLU A 212 -7.97 19.28 -9.42
CA GLU A 212 -6.65 18.63 -9.34
C GLU A 212 -5.93 18.67 -10.69
N TYR A 213 -6.62 18.35 -11.79
CA TYR A 213 -6.04 18.40 -13.14
C TYR A 213 -5.48 19.78 -13.48
N LEU A 214 -6.23 20.85 -13.22
CA LEU A 214 -5.81 22.22 -13.49
C LEU A 214 -4.58 22.60 -12.66
N LEU A 215 -4.58 22.30 -11.35
CA LEU A 215 -3.48 22.63 -10.46
C LEU A 215 -2.19 21.88 -10.78
N VAL A 216 -2.31 20.59 -11.13
CA VAL A 216 -1.17 19.78 -11.60
C VAL A 216 -0.63 20.32 -12.93
N THR A 217 -1.50 20.76 -13.83
CA THR A 217 -1.09 21.31 -15.15
C THR A 217 -0.38 22.66 -15.02
N ILE A 218 -0.76 23.48 -14.04
CA ILE A 218 -0.12 24.78 -13.76
C ILE A 218 1.28 24.61 -13.13
N GLY A 219 1.67 23.38 -12.76
CA GLY A 219 2.95 23.10 -12.11
C GLY A 219 2.96 23.49 -10.64
N GLY A 220 1.79 23.61 -10.01
CA GLY A 220 1.69 23.88 -8.58
C GLY A 220 2.23 22.71 -7.76
N SER A 221 3.38 22.89 -7.12
CA SER A 221 3.90 21.93 -6.13
C SER A 221 3.19 22.02 -4.77
N ALA A 222 2.24 22.95 -4.62
CA ALA A 222 1.49 23.17 -3.40
C ALA A 222 0.35 22.15 -3.28
N THR A 223 0.68 20.92 -2.85
CA THR A 223 -0.32 19.86 -2.61
C THR A 223 -1.42 20.31 -1.65
N LEU A 224 -1.08 21.16 -0.67
CA LEU A 224 -2.04 21.73 0.28
C LEU A 224 -3.09 22.63 -0.38
N LEU A 225 -2.71 23.36 -1.44
CA LEU A 225 -3.66 24.19 -2.18
C LEU A 225 -4.67 23.32 -2.94
N VAL A 226 -4.24 22.15 -3.43
CA VAL A 226 -5.14 21.15 -4.05
C VAL A 226 -6.17 20.69 -3.03
N ASP A 227 -5.74 20.27 -1.84
CA ASP A 227 -6.64 19.78 -0.80
C ASP A 227 -7.68 20.85 -0.40
N VAL A 228 -7.26 22.11 -0.23
CA VAL A 228 -8.17 23.23 0.08
C VAL A 228 -9.16 23.47 -1.05
N LEU A 229 -8.70 23.62 -2.29
CA LEU A 229 -9.57 23.95 -3.42
C LEU A 229 -10.54 22.82 -3.77
N VAL A 230 -10.08 21.57 -3.66
CA VAL A 230 -10.94 20.38 -3.76
C VAL A 230 -12.03 20.46 -2.70
N GLY A 231 -11.65 20.62 -1.42
CA GLY A 231 -12.61 20.73 -0.32
C GLY A 231 -13.65 21.82 -0.57
N VAL A 232 -13.20 23.04 -0.87
CA VAL A 232 -14.07 24.19 -1.16
C VAL A 232 -15.01 23.91 -2.33
N SER A 233 -14.51 23.34 -3.43
CA SER A 233 -15.33 23.01 -4.59
C SER A 233 -16.42 21.98 -4.26
N THR A 234 -16.10 20.96 -3.47
CA THR A 234 -17.06 19.96 -2.99
C THR A 234 -18.16 20.61 -2.15
N GLY A 235 -17.79 21.49 -1.22
CA GLY A 235 -18.73 22.19 -0.35
C GLY A 235 -19.66 23.13 -1.11
N VAL A 236 -19.12 23.92 -2.03
CA VAL A 236 -19.91 24.85 -2.87
C VAL A 236 -20.90 24.09 -3.74
N ILE A 237 -20.44 23.06 -4.46
CA ILE A 237 -21.31 22.34 -5.40
C ILE A 237 -22.41 21.59 -4.65
N GLY A 238 -22.09 20.84 -3.60
CA GLY A 238 -23.13 20.13 -2.85
C GLY A 238 -24.06 21.09 -2.10
N GLY A 239 -23.56 22.22 -1.60
CA GLY A 239 -24.39 23.30 -1.04
C GLY A 239 -25.36 23.88 -2.06
N LEU A 240 -24.93 24.11 -3.32
CA LEU A 240 -25.80 24.61 -4.38
C LEU A 240 -26.90 23.60 -4.74
N PHE A 241 -26.60 22.31 -4.78
CA PHE A 241 -27.62 21.28 -5.01
C PHE A 241 -28.65 21.22 -3.89
N PHE A 242 -28.24 21.46 -2.64
CA PHE A 242 -29.16 21.56 -1.52
C PHE A 242 -30.04 22.82 -1.59
N ASP A 243 -29.42 24.00 -1.77
CA ASP A 243 -30.10 25.30 -1.79
C ASP A 243 -31.08 25.45 -2.97
N SER A 244 -30.68 24.98 -4.15
CA SER A 244 -31.48 25.12 -5.38
C SER A 244 -32.82 24.40 -5.30
N ASN A 245 -33.04 23.54 -4.29
CA ASN A 245 -34.25 22.79 -4.00
C ASN A 245 -35.00 22.33 -5.27
N ILE A 246 -34.23 21.86 -6.24
CA ILE A 246 -34.73 21.49 -7.56
C ILE A 246 -35.78 20.41 -7.33
N ASP A 247 -37.03 20.71 -7.65
CA ASP A 247 -38.17 19.79 -7.56
C ASP A 247 -38.44 19.18 -6.16
N GLY A 248 -38.04 19.84 -5.07
CA GLY A 248 -38.23 19.34 -3.69
C GLY A 248 -37.22 18.26 -3.27
N ILE A 249 -36.17 18.06 -4.07
CA ILE A 249 -35.12 17.06 -3.83
C ILE A 249 -34.19 17.51 -2.69
N GLY A 250 -34.01 18.81 -2.47
CA GLY A 250 -33.02 19.35 -1.52
C GLY A 250 -33.19 18.81 -0.10
N GLY A 251 -34.44 18.65 0.35
CA GLY A 251 -34.75 18.11 1.68
C GLY A 251 -34.53 16.61 1.85
N GLN A 252 -34.23 15.87 0.78
CA GLN A 252 -33.99 14.41 0.80
C GLN A 252 -32.50 14.05 0.67
N LEU A 253 -31.63 15.02 0.38
CA LEU A 253 -30.21 14.75 0.16
C LEU A 253 -29.51 14.36 1.47
N CYS A 254 -28.57 13.43 1.36
CA CYS A 254 -27.61 13.13 2.42
C CYS A 254 -26.26 13.80 2.09
N LEU A 255 -26.13 15.08 2.46
CA LEU A 255 -24.89 15.84 2.26
C LEU A 255 -23.64 15.16 2.85
N PRO A 256 -23.69 14.53 4.06
CA PRO A 256 -22.54 13.79 4.57
C PRO A 256 -22.07 12.69 3.63
N SER A 257 -22.99 11.99 2.96
CA SER A 257 -22.66 10.93 2.01
C SER A 257 -21.99 11.48 0.76
N ILE A 258 -22.54 12.56 0.19
CA ILE A 258 -21.98 13.23 -0.98
C ILE A 258 -20.57 13.73 -0.68
N PHE A 259 -20.37 14.40 0.45
CA PHE A 259 -19.06 14.96 0.82
C PHE A 259 -18.05 13.87 1.13
N LEU A 260 -18.40 12.90 1.98
CA LEU A 260 -17.48 11.81 2.32
C LEU A 260 -17.17 10.92 1.11
N GLY A 261 -18.13 10.69 0.22
CA GLY A 261 -17.93 9.99 -1.04
C GLY A 261 -16.93 10.73 -1.94
N THR A 262 -17.15 12.02 -2.16
CA THR A 262 -16.26 12.86 -2.99
C THR A 262 -14.84 12.94 -2.44
N LEU A 263 -14.72 13.14 -1.12
CA LEU A 263 -13.44 13.28 -0.45
C LEU A 263 -12.73 11.94 -0.23
N TYR A 264 -13.40 10.80 -0.46
CA TYR A 264 -12.86 9.47 -0.23
C TYR A 264 -11.53 9.25 -0.95
N TRP A 265 -11.45 9.66 -2.22
CA TRP A 265 -10.22 9.64 -3.03
C TRP A 265 -9.02 10.33 -2.37
N TYR A 266 -9.29 11.35 -1.56
CA TYR A 266 -8.28 12.17 -0.91
C TYR A 266 -8.00 11.72 0.53
N PHE A 267 -8.77 10.77 1.06
CA PHE A 267 -8.53 10.24 2.39
C PHE A 267 -7.39 9.24 2.39
N TYR A 268 -6.47 9.42 3.34
CA TYR A 268 -5.30 8.56 3.50
C TYR A 268 -5.57 7.46 4.56
N GLY A 269 -6.73 6.81 4.48
CA GLY A 269 -7.15 5.79 5.46
C GLY A 269 -6.14 4.66 5.62
N THR A 270 -5.58 4.16 4.52
CA THR A 270 -4.51 3.14 4.57
C THR A 270 -3.26 3.65 5.28
N ALA A 271 -2.83 4.90 5.03
CA ALA A 271 -1.66 5.46 5.69
C ALA A 271 -1.89 5.62 7.20
N PHE A 272 -3.13 5.87 7.63
CA PHE A 272 -3.49 5.88 9.05
C PHE A 272 -3.28 4.51 9.71
N VAL A 273 -3.79 3.42 9.09
CA VAL A 273 -3.55 2.05 9.60
C VAL A 273 -2.09 1.66 9.56
N LEU A 274 -1.37 2.02 8.50
CA LEU A 274 0.07 1.79 8.43
C LEU A 274 0.82 2.56 9.52
N GLY A 275 0.41 3.77 9.86
CA GLY A 275 0.99 4.53 10.97
C GLY A 275 0.83 3.80 12.30
N ILE A 276 -0.35 3.25 12.57
CA ILE A 276 -0.57 2.42 13.78
C ILE A 276 0.23 1.12 13.71
N LEU A 277 0.28 0.46 12.55
CA LEU A 277 1.06 -0.75 12.36
C LEU A 277 2.55 -0.49 12.65
N GLU A 278 3.09 0.63 12.18
CA GLU A 278 4.46 1.09 12.45
C GLU A 278 4.70 1.36 13.94
N ILE A 279 3.76 2.05 14.61
CA ILE A 279 3.83 2.26 16.07
C ILE A 279 3.87 0.92 16.82
N ILE A 280 2.98 -0.02 16.47
CA ILE A 280 2.92 -1.36 17.09
C ILE A 280 4.19 -2.16 16.81
N SER A 281 4.85 -1.91 15.67
CA SER A 281 6.11 -2.58 15.30
C SER A 281 7.38 -1.92 15.86
N GLY A 282 7.24 -0.88 16.71
CA GLY A 282 8.37 -0.20 17.33
C GLY A 282 8.95 0.97 16.52
N GLU A 283 8.40 1.25 15.33
CA GLU A 283 8.80 2.37 14.47
C GLU A 283 8.01 3.64 14.82
N LEU A 284 8.12 4.07 16.09
CA LEU A 284 7.28 5.14 16.68
C LEU A 284 7.35 6.45 15.88
N GLN A 285 8.55 6.88 15.50
CA GLN A 285 8.73 8.18 14.84
C GLN A 285 8.05 8.21 13.47
N THR A 286 8.21 7.16 12.65
CA THR A 286 7.61 7.13 11.31
C THR A 286 6.10 6.96 11.40
N GLY A 287 5.62 6.09 12.29
CA GLY A 287 4.21 5.87 12.51
C GLY A 287 3.46 7.11 13.02
N VAL A 288 4.01 7.83 14.01
CA VAL A 288 3.41 9.08 14.54
C VAL A 288 3.41 10.19 13.50
N VAL A 289 4.51 10.38 12.77
CA VAL A 289 4.58 11.41 11.72
C VAL A 289 3.55 11.15 10.63
N ARG A 290 3.39 9.89 10.21
CA ARG A 290 2.37 9.50 9.23
C ARG A 290 0.96 9.74 9.76
N PHE A 291 0.68 9.28 10.98
CA PHE A 291 -0.60 9.47 11.65
C PHE A 291 -1.00 10.96 11.69
N LEU A 292 -0.10 11.82 12.16
CA LEU A 292 -0.35 13.26 12.27
C LEU A 292 -0.52 13.92 10.90
N ALA A 293 0.32 13.57 9.92
CA ALA A 293 0.23 14.11 8.57
C ALA A 293 -1.12 13.80 7.90
N VAL A 294 -1.61 12.58 8.07
CA VAL A 294 -2.93 12.16 7.56
C VAL A 294 -4.05 12.91 8.28
N ALA A 295 -4.00 13.00 9.60
CA ALA A 295 -5.01 13.70 10.40
C ALA A 295 -5.13 15.17 9.99
N VAL A 296 -4.01 15.88 9.83
CA VAL A 296 -3.96 17.28 9.40
C VAL A 296 -4.48 17.45 7.96
N LYS A 297 -4.12 16.57 7.02
CA LYS A 297 -4.65 16.63 5.66
C LYS A 297 -6.16 16.47 5.60
N THR A 298 -6.70 15.49 6.32
CA THR A 298 -8.15 15.28 6.39
C THR A 298 -8.85 16.47 7.04
N PHE A 299 -8.24 17.09 8.07
CA PHE A 299 -8.78 18.31 8.67
C PHE A 299 -8.86 19.46 7.66
N ILE A 300 -7.80 19.69 6.87
CA ILE A 300 -7.78 20.73 5.85
C ILE A 300 -8.86 20.50 4.78
N LEU A 301 -9.06 19.26 4.34
CA LEU A 301 -10.13 18.88 3.41
C LEU A 301 -11.51 19.18 4.01
N SER A 302 -11.78 18.71 5.23
CA SER A 302 -13.05 18.95 5.93
C SER A 302 -13.32 20.44 6.18
N LEU A 303 -12.28 21.21 6.53
CA LEU A 303 -12.38 22.66 6.72
C LEU A 303 -12.67 23.37 5.39
N GLY A 304 -11.99 22.98 4.32
CA GLY A 304 -12.26 23.50 2.97
C GLY A 304 -13.70 23.23 2.54
N THR A 305 -14.20 22.02 2.74
CA THR A 305 -15.60 21.67 2.44
C THR A 305 -16.60 22.45 3.29
N SER A 306 -16.33 22.60 4.57
CA SER A 306 -17.19 23.39 5.47
C SER A 306 -17.23 24.86 5.07
N PHE A 307 -16.08 25.43 4.69
CA PHE A 307 -15.99 26.79 4.16
C PHE A 307 -16.74 26.93 2.83
N GLY A 308 -16.57 26.00 1.91
CA GLY A 308 -17.29 25.99 0.64
C GLY A 308 -18.81 25.94 0.82
N MET A 309 -19.28 25.16 1.79
CA MET A 309 -20.70 25.09 2.14
C MET A 309 -21.21 26.42 2.73
N GLN A 310 -20.41 27.06 3.58
CA GLN A 310 -20.73 28.39 4.16
C GLN A 310 -20.81 29.50 3.11
N LEU A 311 -20.13 29.38 1.97
CA LEU A 311 -20.23 30.37 0.89
C LEU A 311 -21.59 30.34 0.18
N VAL A 312 -22.34 29.25 0.32
CA VAL A 312 -23.61 29.03 -0.40
C VAL A 312 -24.80 29.05 0.55
N LEU A 313 -24.66 28.46 1.74
CA LEU A 313 -25.74 28.29 2.70
C LEU A 313 -25.65 29.31 3.84
N ASP A 314 -26.79 29.86 4.25
CA ASP A 314 -26.88 30.78 5.39
C ASP A 314 -26.56 30.08 6.72
N SER A 315 -27.06 28.86 6.91
CA SER A 315 -26.90 28.04 8.13
C SER A 315 -26.29 26.66 7.82
N PRO A 316 -24.99 26.56 7.47
CA PRO A 316 -24.35 25.28 7.10
C PRO A 316 -24.46 24.22 8.21
N LYS A 317 -24.41 24.64 9.47
CA LYS A 317 -24.53 23.73 10.63
C LYS A 317 -25.90 23.06 10.69
N GLU A 318 -26.98 23.83 10.58
CA GLU A 318 -28.35 23.31 10.68
C GLU A 318 -28.62 22.33 9.54
N VAL A 319 -28.26 22.74 8.31
CA VAL A 319 -28.38 21.90 7.12
C VAL A 319 -27.60 20.59 7.24
N TRP A 320 -26.39 20.63 7.80
CA TRP A 320 -25.60 19.41 8.03
C TRP A 320 -26.36 18.41 8.93
N PHE A 321 -26.91 18.87 10.05
CA PHE A 321 -27.65 17.98 10.96
C PHE A 321 -29.00 17.54 10.41
N ASP A 322 -29.73 18.42 9.72
CA ASP A 322 -31.02 18.10 9.12
C ASP A 322 -30.88 17.00 8.04
N THR A 323 -29.77 17.01 7.29
CA THR A 323 -29.50 16.03 6.23
C THR A 323 -28.94 14.69 6.73
N VAL A 324 -28.37 14.64 7.95
CA VAL A 324 -27.90 13.37 8.55
C VAL A 324 -29.06 12.36 8.70
N GLY A 325 -30.27 12.84 9.00
CA GLY A 325 -31.47 11.99 9.10
C GLY A 325 -31.89 11.32 7.80
N ASN A 326 -31.45 11.86 6.65
CA ASN A 326 -31.72 11.29 5.33
C ASN A 326 -30.71 10.21 4.91
N CYS A 327 -29.61 10.07 5.66
CA CYS A 327 -28.59 9.08 5.39
C CYS A 327 -29.03 7.69 5.87
N GLY A 328 -28.67 6.63 5.13
CA GLY A 328 -28.93 5.24 5.52
C GLY A 328 -30.37 4.77 5.25
N THR A 329 -31.10 5.46 4.37
CA THR A 329 -32.45 5.06 3.94
C THR A 329 -32.47 3.71 3.23
N ILE A 330 -31.35 3.33 2.60
CA ILE A 330 -31.19 2.04 1.93
C ILE A 330 -30.55 1.04 2.89
N ASP A 331 -31.32 0.02 3.28
CA ASP A 331 -30.78 -1.14 3.98
C ASP A 331 -29.98 -2.03 3.01
N LEU A 332 -28.66 -1.86 2.99
CA LEU A 332 -27.72 -2.61 2.16
C LEU A 332 -27.80 -4.13 2.38
N SER A 333 -28.25 -4.60 3.55
CA SER A 333 -28.28 -6.03 3.88
C SER A 333 -29.23 -6.83 2.98
N VAL A 334 -30.27 -6.18 2.46
CA VAL A 334 -31.31 -6.79 1.61
C VAL A 334 -31.01 -6.62 0.12
N GLN A 335 -30.04 -5.78 -0.24
CA GLN A 335 -29.81 -5.40 -1.62
C GLN A 335 -28.85 -6.35 -2.34
N TRP A 336 -29.34 -7.03 -3.38
CA TRP A 336 -28.52 -7.91 -4.22
C TRP A 336 -27.40 -7.16 -4.96
N TRP A 337 -27.63 -5.88 -5.28
CA TRP A 337 -26.68 -5.04 -6.01
C TRP A 337 -25.54 -4.51 -5.12
N ARG A 338 -25.58 -4.75 -3.79
CA ARG A 338 -24.51 -4.39 -2.85
C ARG A 338 -23.15 -4.92 -3.31
N ILE A 339 -23.08 -6.20 -3.69
CA ILE A 339 -21.82 -6.84 -4.12
C ILE A 339 -21.32 -6.26 -5.44
N PRO A 340 -22.13 -6.19 -6.53
CA PRO A 340 -21.72 -5.49 -7.76
C PRO A 340 -21.25 -4.05 -7.54
N LEU A 341 -21.96 -3.28 -6.70
CA LEU A 341 -21.59 -1.89 -6.40
C LEU A 341 -20.29 -1.80 -5.59
N TYR A 342 -20.09 -2.68 -4.61
CA TYR A 342 -18.83 -2.77 -3.87
C TYR A 342 -17.66 -3.14 -4.79
N LEU A 343 -17.84 -4.07 -5.72
CA LEU A 343 -16.82 -4.42 -6.71
C LEU A 343 -16.52 -3.27 -7.68
N ALA A 344 -17.54 -2.49 -8.06
CA ALA A 344 -17.37 -1.28 -8.85
C ALA A 344 -16.53 -0.23 -8.08
N CYS A 345 -16.87 0.04 -6.82
CA CYS A 345 -16.08 0.89 -5.92
C CYS A 345 -14.64 0.38 -5.78
N SER A 346 -14.47 -0.91 -5.51
CA SER A 346 -13.17 -1.56 -5.38
C SER A 346 -12.32 -1.43 -6.65
N ALA A 347 -12.91 -1.50 -7.84
CA ALA A 347 -12.22 -1.29 -9.11
C ALA A 347 -11.71 0.15 -9.27
N SER A 348 -12.44 1.13 -8.73
CA SER A 348 -12.02 2.54 -8.70
C SER A 348 -10.83 2.76 -7.76
N ALA A 349 -10.83 2.13 -6.58
CA ALA A 349 -9.69 2.14 -5.68
C ALA A 349 -8.46 1.43 -6.26
N LEU A 350 -8.64 0.31 -6.97
CA LEU A 350 -7.55 -0.33 -7.70
C LEU A 350 -6.98 0.60 -8.79
N ALA A 351 -7.82 1.43 -9.42
CA ALA A 351 -7.38 2.45 -10.38
C ALA A 351 -6.60 3.58 -9.71
N GLN A 352 -7.07 4.09 -8.56
CA GLN A 352 -6.33 5.05 -7.74
C GLN A 352 -4.94 4.51 -7.38
N TYR A 353 -4.85 3.21 -7.11
CA TYR A 353 -3.63 2.54 -6.69
C TYR A 353 -2.77 2.07 -7.87
N ARG A 354 -3.20 2.43 -9.08
CA ARG A 354 -2.55 2.11 -10.35
C ARG A 354 -2.27 0.63 -10.49
N PHE A 355 -3.16 -0.20 -9.96
CA PHE A 355 -3.02 -1.64 -10.07
C PHE A 355 -3.13 -2.05 -11.55
N PRO A 356 -2.40 -3.07 -12.04
CA PRO A 356 -2.51 -3.46 -13.43
C PRO A 356 -3.92 -3.99 -13.74
N HIS A 357 -4.59 -3.44 -14.76
CA HIS A 357 -5.96 -3.85 -15.13
C HIS A 357 -6.12 -5.35 -15.38
N VAL A 358 -5.11 -5.95 -15.99
CA VAL A 358 -5.03 -7.40 -16.24
C VAL A 358 -5.16 -8.19 -14.94
N ASP A 359 -4.66 -7.64 -13.83
CA ASP A 359 -4.67 -8.28 -12.51
C ASP A 359 -5.81 -7.80 -11.59
N TYR A 360 -6.72 -6.93 -12.05
CA TYR A 360 -7.83 -6.40 -11.22
C TYR A 360 -8.62 -7.50 -10.53
N TRP A 361 -8.90 -8.60 -11.23
CA TRP A 361 -9.63 -9.73 -10.67
C TRP A 361 -8.98 -10.27 -9.38
N ARG A 362 -7.64 -10.18 -9.24
CA ARG A 362 -6.94 -10.61 -8.02
C ARG A 362 -7.25 -9.67 -6.87
N GLY A 363 -7.07 -8.37 -7.09
CA GLY A 363 -7.37 -7.33 -6.09
C GLY A 363 -8.83 -7.35 -5.67
N LEU A 364 -9.75 -7.39 -6.64
CA LEU A 364 -11.20 -7.45 -6.41
C LEU A 364 -11.61 -8.68 -5.60
N SER A 365 -10.99 -9.84 -5.85
CA SER A 365 -11.30 -11.06 -5.10
C SER A 365 -10.87 -10.95 -3.64
N VAL A 366 -9.68 -10.38 -3.38
CA VAL A 366 -9.18 -10.16 -2.00
C VAL A 366 -10.03 -9.12 -1.27
N GLN A 367 -10.35 -8.01 -1.93
CA GLN A 367 -11.25 -6.97 -1.41
C GLN A 367 -12.64 -7.51 -1.07
N LEU A 368 -13.21 -8.36 -1.93
CA LEU A 368 -14.52 -8.96 -1.71
C LEU A 368 -14.53 -9.91 -0.50
N VAL A 369 -13.52 -10.77 -0.39
CA VAL A 369 -13.41 -11.72 0.74
C VAL A 369 -13.26 -10.97 2.06
N GLY A 370 -12.38 -9.95 2.11
CA GLY A 370 -12.21 -9.13 3.30
C GLY A 370 -13.51 -8.43 3.73
N TYR A 371 -14.18 -7.77 2.78
CA TYR A 371 -15.43 -7.06 3.02
C TYR A 371 -16.57 -7.97 3.44
N GLU A 372 -16.77 -9.12 2.77
CA GLU A 372 -17.88 -9.99 3.09
C GLU A 372 -17.72 -10.64 4.47
N VAL A 373 -16.49 -11.03 4.84
CA VAL A 373 -16.21 -11.55 6.19
C VAL A 373 -16.46 -10.47 7.26
N GLN A 374 -15.96 -9.26 7.04
CA GLN A 374 -16.21 -8.11 7.92
C GLN A 374 -17.71 -7.86 8.06
N PHE A 375 -18.45 -7.78 6.96
CA PHE A 375 -19.88 -7.49 6.93
C PHE A 375 -20.70 -8.55 7.67
N GLN A 376 -20.45 -9.84 7.41
CA GLN A 376 -21.19 -10.94 8.03
C GLN A 376 -20.95 -11.02 9.54
N ILE A 377 -19.69 -10.82 9.98
CA ILE A 377 -19.36 -10.80 11.42
C ILE A 377 -19.96 -9.58 12.09
N PHE A 378 -19.92 -8.42 11.44
CA PHE A 378 -20.56 -7.21 11.96
C PHE A 378 -22.06 -7.43 12.17
N GLN A 379 -22.79 -7.94 11.18
CA GLN A 379 -24.22 -8.24 11.33
C GLN A 379 -24.53 -9.29 12.40
N ALA A 380 -23.67 -10.30 12.55
CA ALA A 380 -23.86 -11.34 13.55
C ALA A 380 -23.67 -10.80 14.98
N LEU A 381 -22.75 -9.86 15.17
CA LEU A 381 -22.41 -9.27 16.48
C LEU A 381 -23.28 -8.07 16.85
N MET A 382 -23.73 -7.27 15.88
CA MET A 382 -24.59 -6.09 16.10
C MET A 382 -25.88 -6.46 16.86
N LYS A 383 -26.39 -7.68 16.68
CA LYS A 383 -27.57 -8.19 17.40
C LYS A 383 -27.32 -8.46 18.89
N ARG A 384 -26.07 -8.55 19.33
CA ARG A 384 -25.68 -9.00 20.68
C ARG A 384 -25.15 -7.89 21.57
N GLN A 385 -24.50 -6.87 21.02
CA GLN A 385 -23.80 -5.83 21.78
C GLN A 385 -23.92 -4.48 21.07
N SER A 386 -24.92 -3.68 21.44
CA SER A 386 -25.15 -2.36 20.80
C SER A 386 -24.44 -1.19 21.49
N ARG A 387 -23.58 -1.44 22.50
CA ARG A 387 -23.00 -0.37 23.35
C ARG A 387 -21.48 -0.30 23.33
N ASP A 388 -20.77 -1.32 22.84
CA ASP A 388 -19.32 -1.40 22.87
C ASP A 388 -18.75 -1.58 21.46
N PHE A 389 -17.60 -0.96 21.13
CA PHE A 389 -16.94 -1.08 19.82
C PHE A 389 -16.33 -2.47 19.52
N LEU A 390 -16.64 -3.48 20.32
CA LEU A 390 -16.09 -4.84 20.19
C LEU A 390 -16.59 -5.54 18.92
N ASP A 391 -17.81 -5.25 18.49
CA ASP A 391 -18.39 -5.77 17.24
C ASP A 391 -17.61 -5.30 16.02
N THR A 392 -17.30 -4.02 15.98
CA THR A 392 -16.52 -3.32 14.96
C THR A 392 -15.07 -3.77 14.99
N ALA A 393 -14.47 -3.87 16.17
CA ALA A 393 -13.11 -4.39 16.32
C ALA A 393 -13.00 -5.83 15.81
N SER A 394 -13.95 -6.68 16.17
CA SER A 394 -13.93 -8.10 15.80
C SER A 394 -14.16 -8.31 14.31
N SER A 395 -15.13 -7.58 13.72
CA SER A 395 -15.42 -7.67 12.28
C SER A 395 -14.24 -7.21 11.43
N ASN A 396 -13.61 -6.09 11.80
CA ASN A 396 -12.43 -5.57 11.14
C ASN A 396 -11.23 -6.52 11.23
N THR A 397 -10.94 -7.01 12.44
CA THR A 397 -9.86 -7.98 12.66
C THR A 397 -10.05 -9.21 11.78
N ALA A 398 -11.26 -9.77 11.77
CA ALA A 398 -11.56 -10.96 10.99
C ALA A 398 -11.54 -10.71 9.47
N GLY A 399 -12.05 -9.56 9.01
CA GLY A 399 -11.98 -9.16 7.61
C GLY A 399 -10.54 -9.03 7.12
N ALA A 400 -9.67 -8.39 7.91
CA ALA A 400 -8.24 -8.28 7.61
C ALA A 400 -7.52 -9.64 7.61
N ILE A 401 -7.79 -10.52 8.60
CA ILE A 401 -7.26 -11.90 8.62
C ILE A 401 -7.66 -12.64 7.34
N ALA A 402 -8.95 -12.60 6.98
CA ALA A 402 -9.46 -13.27 5.79
C ALA A 402 -8.82 -12.75 4.51
N ALA A 403 -8.64 -11.43 4.39
CA ALA A 403 -7.95 -10.81 3.26
C ALA A 403 -6.49 -11.30 3.15
N VAL A 404 -5.73 -11.32 4.25
CA VAL A 404 -4.32 -11.80 4.24
C VAL A 404 -4.22 -13.27 3.86
N VAL A 405 -5.04 -14.12 4.47
CA VAL A 405 -5.06 -15.56 4.19
C VAL A 405 -5.43 -15.81 2.73
N PHE A 406 -6.49 -15.16 2.24
CA PHE A 406 -6.94 -15.32 0.87
C PHE A 406 -5.94 -14.77 -0.14
N ALA A 407 -5.35 -13.58 0.09
CA ALA A 407 -4.31 -13.02 -0.77
C ALA A 407 -3.11 -13.96 -0.88
N SER A 408 -2.70 -14.58 0.23
CA SER A 408 -1.57 -15.52 0.27
C SER A 408 -1.87 -16.82 -0.49
N ILE A 409 -3.09 -17.37 -0.34
CA ILE A 409 -3.54 -18.56 -1.10
C ILE A 409 -3.63 -18.23 -2.59
N LEU A 410 -4.22 -17.09 -2.92
CA LEU A 410 -4.41 -16.63 -4.29
C LEU A 410 -3.06 -16.43 -4.96
N GLN A 411 -2.15 -15.70 -4.33
CA GLN A 411 -0.78 -15.51 -4.82
C GLN A 411 -0.11 -16.86 -5.04
N ARG A 412 -0.14 -17.77 -4.05
CA ARG A 412 0.51 -19.08 -4.20
C ARG A 412 -0.06 -19.86 -5.38
N THR A 413 -1.37 -19.78 -5.60
CA THR A 413 -2.05 -20.44 -6.72
C THR A 413 -1.64 -19.83 -8.05
N VAL A 414 -1.63 -18.49 -8.13
CA VAL A 414 -1.19 -17.76 -9.32
C VAL A 414 0.27 -18.04 -9.63
N ASP A 415 1.16 -17.96 -8.65
CA ASP A 415 2.59 -18.23 -8.82
C ASP A 415 2.84 -19.67 -9.29
N ASN A 416 2.06 -20.64 -8.80
CA ASN A 416 2.13 -22.03 -9.28
C ASN A 416 1.69 -22.17 -10.76
N VAL A 417 0.65 -21.44 -11.18
CA VAL A 417 0.18 -21.45 -12.58
C VAL A 417 1.17 -20.71 -13.49
N ALA A 418 1.59 -19.51 -13.07
CA ALA A 418 2.56 -18.67 -13.76
C ALA A 418 3.94 -19.33 -13.83
N TYR A 419 4.31 -20.16 -12.86
CA TYR A 419 5.53 -20.94 -12.91
C TYR A 419 5.62 -21.78 -14.18
N TYR A 420 4.54 -22.45 -14.61
CA TYR A 420 4.58 -23.24 -15.86
C TYR A 420 4.77 -22.34 -17.08
N TYR A 421 4.18 -21.16 -17.06
CA TYR A 421 4.34 -20.15 -18.10
C TYR A 421 5.80 -19.66 -18.20
N HIS A 422 6.35 -19.14 -17.10
CA HIS A 422 7.73 -18.66 -17.05
C HIS A 422 8.77 -19.78 -17.20
N ALA A 423 8.54 -20.95 -16.62
CA ALA A 423 9.46 -22.09 -16.74
C ALA A 423 9.55 -22.58 -18.19
N ARG A 424 8.48 -22.51 -18.97
CA ARG A 424 8.54 -22.89 -20.39
C ARG A 424 9.32 -21.89 -21.22
N VAL A 425 9.11 -20.60 -20.99
CA VAL A 425 9.79 -19.56 -21.79
C VAL A 425 11.24 -19.37 -21.37
N LEU A 426 11.54 -19.38 -20.08
CA LEU A 426 12.91 -19.44 -19.55
C LEU A 426 13.53 -20.83 -19.72
N GLN A 427 12.76 -21.78 -20.25
CA GLN A 427 13.16 -23.15 -20.58
C GLN A 427 13.89 -23.87 -19.43
N ARG A 428 13.40 -23.67 -18.21
CA ARG A 428 13.98 -24.21 -16.97
C ARG A 428 13.94 -25.74 -16.91
N HIS A 429 13.07 -26.39 -17.69
CA HIS A 429 12.95 -27.86 -17.75
C HIS A 429 13.32 -28.41 -19.14
N LYS A 430 14.19 -29.42 -19.16
CA LYS A 430 14.61 -30.16 -20.38
C LYS A 430 13.59 -31.19 -20.88
N GLY A 431 12.37 -31.21 -20.33
CA GLY A 431 11.37 -32.26 -20.61
C GLY A 431 9.99 -31.71 -20.98
N LYS A 432 9.11 -32.63 -21.40
CA LYS A 432 7.67 -32.32 -21.52
C LYS A 432 7.13 -32.00 -20.13
N PHE A 433 6.34 -30.93 -20.02
CA PHE A 433 5.63 -30.65 -18.77
C PHE A 433 4.62 -31.77 -18.49
N SER A 434 4.16 -31.86 -17.25
CA SER A 434 2.97 -32.68 -16.95
C SER A 434 1.80 -32.20 -17.82
N PRO A 435 0.82 -33.07 -18.12
CA PRO A 435 -0.39 -32.67 -18.87
C PRO A 435 -1.09 -31.45 -18.26
N PHE A 436 -1.08 -31.36 -16.92
CA PHE A 436 -1.58 -30.21 -16.18
C PHE A 436 -0.76 -28.93 -16.45
N GLY A 437 0.57 -29.02 -16.47
CA GLY A 437 1.45 -27.89 -16.79
C GLY A 437 1.26 -27.41 -18.23
N GLU A 438 1.06 -28.32 -19.19
CA GLU A 438 0.75 -27.95 -20.58
C GLU A 438 -0.62 -27.25 -20.70
N PHE A 439 -1.62 -27.73 -19.96
CA PHE A 439 -2.91 -27.08 -19.87
C PHE A 439 -2.80 -25.66 -19.29
N CYS A 440 -2.11 -25.49 -18.15
CA CYS A 440 -1.89 -24.18 -17.52
C CYS A 440 -1.17 -23.19 -18.44
N TYR A 441 -0.13 -23.66 -19.15
CA TYR A 441 0.57 -22.86 -20.15
C TYR A 441 -0.38 -22.41 -21.28
N LYS A 442 -1.16 -23.32 -21.86
CA LYS A 442 -2.12 -23.00 -22.94
C LYS A 442 -3.18 -22.00 -22.45
N MET A 443 -3.69 -22.17 -21.24
CA MET A 443 -4.65 -21.23 -20.65
C MET A 443 -4.03 -19.84 -20.50
N SER A 444 -2.79 -19.74 -20.01
CA SER A 444 -2.07 -18.46 -19.87
C SER A 444 -1.80 -17.81 -21.23
N GLU A 445 -1.43 -18.60 -22.24
CA GLU A 445 -1.25 -18.12 -23.61
C GLU A 445 -2.55 -17.59 -24.22
N ILE A 446 -3.67 -18.32 -24.08
CA ILE A 446 -4.99 -17.88 -24.53
C ILE A 446 -5.38 -16.58 -23.83
N TYR A 447 -5.20 -16.52 -22.51
CA TYR A 447 -5.48 -15.33 -21.71
C TYR A 447 -4.69 -14.10 -22.20
N ILE A 448 -3.40 -14.24 -22.46
CA ILE A 448 -2.55 -13.17 -22.98
C ILE A 448 -2.99 -12.72 -24.37
N ARG A 449 -3.37 -13.65 -25.24
CA ARG A 449 -3.88 -13.32 -26.59
C ARG A 449 -5.22 -12.56 -26.50
N ILE A 450 -6.13 -12.99 -25.64
CA ILE A 450 -7.43 -12.34 -25.43
C ILE A 450 -7.24 -10.93 -24.87
N THR A 451 -6.46 -10.77 -23.81
CA THR A 451 -6.23 -9.47 -23.17
C THR A 451 -5.53 -8.48 -24.11
N ASN A 452 -4.58 -8.93 -24.92
CA ASN A 452 -3.97 -8.10 -25.97
C ASN A 452 -4.95 -7.76 -27.10
N CYS A 453 -5.82 -8.68 -27.50
CA CYS A 453 -6.87 -8.43 -28.49
C CYS A 453 -7.86 -7.33 -28.01
N LEU A 454 -8.18 -7.34 -26.71
CA LEU A 454 -9.02 -6.33 -26.07
C LEU A 454 -8.29 -5.01 -25.77
N GLY A 455 -6.97 -4.93 -26.01
CA GLY A 455 -6.17 -3.74 -25.73
C GLY A 455 -5.78 -3.54 -24.27
N PHE A 456 -6.11 -4.49 -23.38
CA PHE A 456 -5.72 -4.47 -21.96
C PHE A 456 -4.30 -5.03 -21.71
N GLY A 457 -3.81 -5.89 -22.60
CA GLY A 457 -2.50 -6.55 -22.47
C GLY A 457 -1.30 -5.65 -22.76
N LYS A 458 -0.10 -6.11 -22.37
CA LYS A 458 1.15 -5.42 -22.70
C LYS A 458 1.62 -5.86 -24.08
N LYS A 459 2.15 -4.91 -24.87
CA LYS A 459 2.77 -5.22 -26.18
C LYS A 459 3.87 -6.28 -26.06
N ASN A 460 4.62 -6.22 -24.97
CA ASN A 460 5.73 -7.13 -24.68
C ASN A 460 5.26 -8.59 -24.52
N ASP A 461 4.03 -8.85 -24.08
CA ASP A 461 3.52 -10.21 -23.90
C ASP A 461 3.43 -10.96 -25.25
N VAL A 462 3.14 -10.25 -26.34
CA VAL A 462 3.07 -10.84 -27.69
C VAL A 462 4.48 -11.13 -28.24
N VAL A 463 5.45 -10.26 -27.94
CA VAL A 463 6.86 -10.50 -28.24
C VAL A 463 7.35 -11.71 -27.46
N TYR A 464 6.95 -11.81 -26.19
CA TYR A 464 7.32 -12.90 -25.30
C TYR A 464 6.87 -14.28 -25.82
N LEU A 465 5.62 -14.40 -26.31
CA LEU A 465 5.13 -15.64 -26.92
C LEU A 465 5.93 -16.05 -28.18
N ARG A 466 6.33 -15.09 -29.02
CA ARG A 466 7.16 -15.34 -30.21
C ARG A 466 8.59 -15.73 -29.83
N MET A 467 9.15 -15.05 -28.84
CA MET A 467 10.49 -15.31 -28.32
C MET A 467 10.62 -16.74 -27.76
N ALA A 468 9.59 -17.25 -27.08
CA ALA A 468 9.60 -18.62 -26.56
C ALA A 468 9.83 -19.69 -27.64
N ALA A 469 9.22 -19.52 -28.83
CA ALA A 469 9.41 -20.43 -29.96
C ALA A 469 10.82 -20.31 -30.54
N LYS A 470 11.31 -19.09 -30.72
CA LYS A 470 12.67 -18.81 -31.23
C LYS A 470 13.77 -19.34 -30.30
N LEU A 471 13.62 -19.14 -28.98
CA LEU A 471 14.53 -19.69 -27.99
C LEU A 471 14.58 -21.22 -28.05
N LYS A 472 13.46 -21.88 -28.39
CA LYS A 472 13.39 -23.35 -28.47
C LYS A 472 14.15 -23.84 -29.70
N GLU A 473 13.92 -23.21 -30.85
CA GLU A 473 14.62 -23.50 -32.10
C GLU A 473 16.15 -23.30 -31.96
N GLN A 474 16.59 -22.14 -31.45
CA GLN A 474 18.02 -21.85 -31.28
C GLN A 474 18.70 -22.82 -30.31
N ARG A 475 17.97 -23.33 -29.30
CA ARG A 475 18.49 -24.37 -28.41
C ARG A 475 18.61 -25.71 -29.11
N GLU A 476 17.59 -26.13 -29.85
CA GLU A 476 17.62 -27.39 -30.61
C GLU A 476 18.78 -27.38 -31.62
N GLU A 477 19.05 -26.22 -32.24
CA GLU A 477 20.25 -25.99 -33.05
C GLU A 477 21.54 -26.18 -32.25
N MET A 478 21.66 -25.57 -31.06
CA MET A 478 22.86 -25.71 -30.22
C MET A 478 23.09 -27.12 -29.65
N GLU A 479 22.02 -27.89 -29.43
CA GLU A 479 22.12 -29.28 -28.97
C GLU A 479 22.50 -30.23 -30.12
N ASN A 480 22.35 -29.80 -31.38
CA ASN A 480 22.78 -30.54 -32.54
C ASN A 480 24.29 -30.31 -32.82
N PRO A 481 25.15 -31.33 -32.68
CA PRO A 481 26.59 -31.17 -32.86
C PRO A 481 27.00 -30.81 -34.31
N SER A 482 26.11 -30.95 -35.30
CA SER A 482 26.38 -30.54 -36.68
C SER A 482 26.12 -29.05 -36.94
N HIS A 483 25.48 -28.34 -36.02
CA HIS A 483 25.19 -26.92 -36.16
C HIS A 483 26.31 -26.07 -35.57
N SER A 484 26.66 -24.95 -36.22
CA SER A 484 27.79 -24.09 -35.80
C SER A 484 27.45 -23.11 -34.67
N ARG A 485 26.16 -23.00 -34.30
CA ARG A 485 25.70 -22.02 -33.29
C ARG A 485 26.16 -22.44 -31.89
N THR A 486 26.88 -21.55 -31.22
CA THR A 486 27.34 -21.73 -29.84
C THR A 486 26.52 -20.94 -28.81
N GLU A 487 25.83 -19.88 -29.23
CA GLU A 487 25.16 -18.91 -28.36
C GLU A 487 23.77 -18.52 -28.88
N ILE A 488 22.87 -18.15 -27.95
CA ILE A 488 21.55 -17.62 -28.27
C ILE A 488 21.67 -16.11 -28.44
N MET A 489 21.33 -15.62 -29.64
CA MET A 489 21.35 -14.21 -29.99
C MET A 489 19.92 -13.67 -29.98
N LEU A 490 19.68 -12.71 -29.10
CA LEU A 490 18.41 -11.97 -28.99
C LEU A 490 18.55 -10.59 -29.62
N THR A 491 17.46 -10.06 -30.17
CA THR A 491 17.40 -8.63 -30.51
C THR A 491 17.27 -7.79 -29.24
N LEU A 492 17.56 -6.49 -29.29
CA LEU A 492 17.42 -5.60 -28.14
C LEU A 492 16.00 -5.63 -27.53
N GLU A 493 14.97 -5.69 -28.37
CA GLU A 493 13.57 -5.80 -27.92
C GLU A 493 13.31 -7.16 -27.23
N GLU A 494 13.81 -8.26 -27.80
CA GLU A 494 13.70 -9.60 -27.20
C GLU A 494 14.48 -9.69 -25.88
N GLU A 495 15.65 -9.07 -25.79
CA GLU A 495 16.45 -9.01 -24.56
C GLU A 495 15.70 -8.29 -23.43
N MET A 496 15.10 -7.13 -23.73
CA MET A 496 14.27 -6.40 -22.77
C MET A 496 13.09 -7.24 -22.28
N VAL A 497 12.41 -7.93 -23.20
CA VAL A 497 11.29 -8.81 -22.89
C VAL A 497 11.73 -10.04 -22.08
N PHE A 498 12.96 -10.54 -22.33
CA PHE A 498 13.56 -11.61 -21.54
C PHE A 498 13.87 -11.17 -20.11
N ILE A 499 14.41 -9.96 -19.92
CA ILE A 499 14.64 -9.37 -18.59
C ILE A 499 13.30 -9.16 -17.86
N GLU A 500 12.30 -8.59 -18.54
CA GLU A 500 10.96 -8.42 -17.97
C GLU A 500 10.41 -9.76 -17.47
N ALA A 501 10.58 -10.83 -18.24
CA ALA A 501 10.12 -12.14 -17.84
C ALA A 501 10.88 -12.77 -16.67
N ILE A 502 12.17 -12.44 -16.53
CA ILE A 502 12.95 -12.82 -15.35
C ILE A 502 12.39 -12.12 -14.12
N VAL A 503 12.15 -10.82 -14.21
CA VAL A 503 11.60 -10.00 -13.12
C VAL A 503 10.17 -10.44 -12.76
N GLN A 504 9.31 -10.66 -13.75
CA GLN A 504 7.94 -11.13 -13.55
C GLN A 504 7.85 -12.56 -13.00
N ALA A 505 8.89 -13.38 -13.18
CA ALA A 505 8.96 -14.72 -12.60
C ALA A 505 9.30 -14.72 -11.10
N GLU A 506 9.62 -13.55 -10.53
CA GLU A 506 9.69 -13.38 -9.08
C GLU A 506 8.30 -13.22 -8.46
N ASP A 507 8.19 -13.70 -7.23
CA ASP A 507 6.94 -13.81 -6.51
C ASP A 507 6.30 -12.42 -6.33
N LEU A 508 4.97 -12.35 -6.49
CA LEU A 508 4.19 -11.11 -6.33
C LEU A 508 4.37 -10.53 -4.92
N ASN A 509 4.38 -9.21 -4.80
CA ASN A 509 4.27 -8.59 -3.49
C ASN A 509 2.84 -8.73 -2.93
N ILE A 510 2.65 -9.53 -1.88
CA ILE A 510 1.36 -9.64 -1.17
C ILE A 510 0.85 -8.25 -0.77
N TRP A 511 1.75 -7.33 -0.37
CA TRP A 511 1.36 -5.98 0.03
C TRP A 511 0.71 -5.19 -1.11
N ALA A 512 1.10 -5.41 -2.36
CA ALA A 512 0.46 -4.76 -3.50
C ALA A 512 -1.02 -5.18 -3.68
N LEU A 513 -1.40 -6.38 -3.22
CA LEU A 513 -2.80 -6.83 -3.17
C LEU A 513 -3.53 -6.35 -1.91
N LEU A 514 -2.83 -6.36 -0.77
CA LEU A 514 -3.43 -6.01 0.52
C LEU A 514 -3.67 -4.51 0.67
N MET A 515 -2.79 -3.67 0.15
CA MET A 515 -2.93 -2.21 0.30
C MET A 515 -4.29 -1.69 -0.23
N PRO A 516 -4.73 -2.00 -1.46
CA PRO A 516 -6.09 -1.65 -1.93
C PRO A 516 -7.20 -2.24 -1.07
N THR A 517 -6.95 -3.39 -0.46
CA THR A 517 -7.91 -4.04 0.43
C THR A 517 -8.02 -3.29 1.76
N VAL A 518 -6.90 -2.95 2.39
CA VAL A 518 -6.86 -2.15 3.61
C VAL A 518 -7.49 -0.78 3.36
N TYR A 519 -7.27 -0.16 2.20
CA TYR A 519 -7.97 1.07 1.81
C TYR A 519 -9.49 0.94 1.88
N GLN A 520 -10.05 -0.13 1.30
CA GLN A 520 -11.49 -0.37 1.28
C GLN A 520 -12.05 -0.79 2.65
N LEU A 521 -11.26 -1.48 3.48
CA LEU A 521 -11.67 -1.89 4.82
C LEU A 521 -11.59 -0.75 5.86
N VAL A 522 -10.71 0.24 5.64
CA VAL A 522 -10.55 1.40 6.52
C VAL A 522 -11.42 2.55 6.03
N PRO A 523 -12.41 2.99 6.80
CA PRO A 523 -13.10 4.21 6.44
C PRO A 523 -12.21 5.39 6.83
N GLY A 524 -11.37 5.87 5.89
CA GLY A 524 -10.69 7.16 6.04
C GLY A 524 -11.69 8.31 6.30
N SER A 525 -12.94 8.08 5.90
CA SER A 525 -14.13 8.85 6.24
C SER A 525 -14.47 8.95 7.73
N LEU A 526 -14.04 8.01 8.59
CA LEU A 526 -14.19 8.18 10.05
C LEU A 526 -13.36 9.35 10.56
N ILE A 527 -12.17 9.55 9.99
CA ILE A 527 -11.31 10.71 10.31
C ILE A 527 -12.02 11.99 9.87
N ALA A 528 -12.61 11.98 8.68
CA ALA A 528 -13.35 13.15 8.19
C ALA A 528 -14.60 13.42 9.03
N ARG A 529 -15.35 12.40 9.44
CA ARG A 529 -16.49 12.53 10.37
C ARG A 529 -16.06 13.12 11.72
N LEU A 530 -14.91 12.69 12.26
CA LEU A 530 -14.33 13.30 13.46
C LEU A 530 -14.16 14.81 13.26
N TRP A 531 -13.56 15.22 12.15
CA TRP A 531 -13.32 16.64 11.87
C TRP A 531 -14.60 17.42 11.58
N PHE A 532 -15.55 16.86 10.83
CA PHE A 532 -16.84 17.50 10.62
C PHE A 532 -17.60 17.69 11.93
N ASN A 533 -17.53 16.75 12.88
CA ASN A 533 -18.15 16.92 14.20
C ASN A 533 -17.41 17.92 15.10
N VAL A 534 -16.11 18.16 14.85
CA VAL A 534 -15.37 19.24 15.52
C VAL A 534 -15.73 20.60 14.92
N ILE A 535 -15.88 20.69 13.60
CA ILE A 535 -16.23 21.93 12.89
C ILE A 535 -17.70 22.31 13.11
N PHE A 536 -18.60 21.33 13.01
CA PHE A 536 -20.02 21.43 13.28
C PHE A 536 -20.34 20.62 14.55
N PRO A 537 -20.18 21.21 15.75
CA PRO A 537 -20.44 20.48 16.99
C PRO A 537 -21.91 20.06 17.06
N PRO A 538 -22.21 18.83 17.53
CA PRO A 538 -23.58 18.32 17.66
C PRO A 538 -24.45 19.29 18.44
N LEU A 539 -25.69 19.44 18.00
CA LEU A 539 -26.67 20.24 18.71
C LEU A 539 -26.92 19.58 20.08
N LEU A 540 -26.75 20.37 21.14
CA LEU A 540 -27.09 19.91 22.49
C LEU A 540 -28.61 19.79 22.55
N SER A 541 -29.13 18.57 22.69
CA SER A 541 -30.54 18.38 23.02
C SER A 541 -30.77 18.83 24.45
N THR A 542 -31.50 19.92 24.64
CA THR A 542 -32.18 20.15 25.92
C THR A 542 -33.35 19.20 25.99
N GLU A 543 -33.12 17.98 26.47
CA GLU A 543 -34.23 17.14 26.91
C GLU A 543 -34.79 17.74 28.21
N GLU A 544 -36.01 18.25 28.13
CA GLU A 544 -36.77 18.70 29.29
C GLU A 544 -37.12 17.49 30.17
N THR A 545 -36.26 17.15 31.11
CA THR A 545 -36.55 16.10 32.07
C THR A 545 -37.46 16.69 33.14
N THR A 546 -38.75 16.32 33.11
CA THR A 546 -39.70 16.76 34.15
C THR A 546 -39.45 15.92 35.40
N ILE A 547 -38.77 16.49 36.40
CA ILE A 547 -38.61 15.83 37.70
C ILE A 547 -39.89 16.10 38.50
N VAL A 548 -40.73 15.06 38.65
CA VAL A 548 -41.87 15.11 39.57
C VAL A 548 -41.35 14.77 40.95
N SER A 549 -41.19 15.76 41.82
CA SER A 549 -40.86 15.54 43.23
C SER A 549 -42.12 15.22 44.02
N ASP A 550 -42.27 13.97 44.47
CA ASP A 550 -43.34 13.59 45.40
C ASP A 550 -43.04 14.07 46.83
N VAL A 551 -43.91 14.99 47.28
CA VAL A 551 -44.40 15.22 48.65
C VAL A 551 -43.39 15.27 49.81
N ILE A 552 -43.30 16.45 50.44
CA ILE A 552 -43.10 16.57 51.89
C ILE A 552 -44.28 17.43 52.41
N ASP A 553 -45.04 16.87 53.36
CA ASP A 553 -46.12 17.51 54.15
C ASP A 553 -47.54 17.65 53.55
N GLY A 554 -48.14 16.54 53.09
CA GLY A 554 -49.59 16.30 53.22
C GLY A 554 -50.55 17.27 52.50
N THR A 555 -50.04 18.15 51.64
CA THR A 555 -50.82 19.04 50.78
C THR A 555 -50.34 18.87 49.35
N ASN A 556 -51.25 18.42 48.48
CA ASN A 556 -50.97 18.06 47.08
C ASN A 556 -50.76 19.30 46.18
N ASN A 557 -49.70 20.06 46.43
CA ASN A 557 -49.25 21.09 45.49
C ASN A 557 -48.22 20.48 44.54
N PHE A 558 -48.65 20.12 43.33
CA PHE A 558 -47.77 19.70 42.25
C PHE A 558 -46.98 20.91 41.74
N SER A 559 -45.71 21.01 42.11
CA SER A 559 -44.75 21.90 41.43
C SER A 559 -43.91 21.06 40.48
N SER A 560 -44.27 21.06 39.19
CA SER A 560 -43.39 20.53 38.14
C SER A 560 -42.26 21.53 37.89
N PHE A 561 -41.02 21.16 38.20
CA PHE A 561 -39.85 21.95 37.84
C PHE A 561 -39.15 21.29 36.65
N THR A 562 -39.17 21.95 35.50
CA THR A 562 -38.45 21.51 34.31
C THR A 562 -37.00 21.96 34.44
N ILE A 563 -36.09 21.03 34.69
CA ILE A 563 -34.66 21.30 34.59
C ILE A 563 -34.27 20.96 33.15
N PRO A 564 -33.74 21.91 32.35
CA PRO A 564 -33.12 21.55 31.09
C PRO A 564 -31.88 20.71 31.41
N LEU A 565 -32.01 19.39 31.30
CA LEU A 565 -30.86 18.51 31.35
C LEU A 565 -30.22 18.61 29.97
N VAL A 566 -29.09 19.29 29.90
CA VAL A 566 -28.26 19.33 28.71
C VAL A 566 -27.56 17.97 28.61
N THR A 567 -28.26 16.98 28.05
CA THR A 567 -27.63 15.75 27.61
C THR A 567 -27.07 16.00 26.20
N PRO A 568 -25.77 15.72 25.94
CA PRO A 568 -25.31 15.66 24.56
C PRO A 568 -26.21 14.64 23.85
N PHE A 569 -26.66 14.97 22.63
CA PHE A 569 -27.53 14.11 21.82
C PHE A 569 -26.99 12.69 21.89
N GLN A 570 -27.79 11.78 22.47
CA GLN A 570 -27.37 10.43 22.87
C GLN A 570 -27.27 9.47 21.68
N ASN A 571 -26.83 9.99 20.53
CA ASN A 571 -26.39 9.16 19.42
C ASN A 571 -24.93 8.81 19.67
N ASP A 572 -24.48 7.66 19.17
CA ASP A 572 -23.16 7.05 19.33
C ASP A 572 -21.93 7.91 18.87
N GLU A 573 -22.10 9.23 18.72
CA GLU A 573 -21.16 10.22 18.22
C GLU A 573 -20.09 10.67 19.23
N VAL A 574 -20.29 10.45 20.53
CA VAL A 574 -19.38 10.95 21.60
C VAL A 574 -18.00 10.27 21.56
N ASN A 575 -17.85 9.16 20.85
CA ASN A 575 -16.61 8.37 20.82
C ASN A 575 -16.04 8.11 19.40
N ILE A 576 -16.23 9.01 18.43
CA ILE A 576 -15.68 8.82 17.07
C ILE A 576 -14.15 8.65 17.08
N GLY A 577 -13.43 9.36 17.95
CA GLY A 577 -11.99 9.20 18.11
C GLY A 577 -11.61 7.80 18.61
N ALA A 578 -12.36 7.26 19.57
CA ALA A 578 -12.19 5.89 20.04
C ALA A 578 -12.57 4.87 18.95
N ALA A 579 -13.66 5.09 18.23
CA ALA A 579 -14.09 4.24 17.11
C ALA A 579 -13.00 4.17 16.03
N LEU A 580 -12.41 5.31 15.67
CA LEU A 580 -11.32 5.40 14.70
C LEU A 580 -10.09 4.61 15.15
N LEU A 581 -9.66 4.79 16.41
CA LEU A 581 -8.54 4.04 16.97
C LEU A 581 -8.83 2.54 17.03
N VAL A 582 -10.05 2.15 17.44
CA VAL A 582 -10.48 0.75 17.49
C VAL A 582 -10.46 0.14 16.09
N VAL A 583 -11.02 0.81 15.08
CA VAL A 583 -11.03 0.33 13.69
C VAL A 583 -9.61 0.16 13.16
N ALA A 584 -8.76 1.16 13.33
CA ALA A 584 -7.42 1.11 12.77
C ALA A 584 -6.51 0.12 13.50
N ALA A 585 -6.58 0.05 14.84
CA ALA A 585 -5.85 -0.93 15.64
C ALA A 585 -6.32 -2.36 15.38
N SER A 586 -7.64 -2.59 15.24
CA SER A 586 -8.18 -3.92 14.92
C SER A 586 -7.79 -4.39 13.52
N LEU A 587 -7.75 -3.49 12.53
CA LEU A 587 -7.25 -3.83 11.19
C LEU A 587 -5.75 -4.13 11.20
N ALA A 588 -4.94 -3.29 11.87
CA ALA A 588 -3.50 -3.55 12.03
C ALA A 588 -3.24 -4.89 12.72
N LEU A 589 -3.97 -5.18 13.80
CA LEU A 589 -3.90 -6.46 14.51
C LEU A 589 -4.34 -7.63 13.63
N GLY A 590 -5.44 -7.49 12.88
CA GLY A 590 -5.92 -8.50 11.96
C GLY A 590 -4.92 -8.81 10.84
N LEU A 591 -4.22 -7.80 10.31
CA LEU A 591 -3.15 -8.00 9.34
C LEU A 591 -2.01 -8.83 9.96
N LEU A 592 -1.54 -8.47 11.16
CA LEU A 592 -0.48 -9.18 11.88
C LEU A 592 -0.86 -10.64 12.14
N ILE A 593 -2.05 -10.88 12.71
CA ILE A 593 -2.56 -12.23 12.99
C ILE A 593 -2.68 -13.02 11.69
N GLY A 594 -3.19 -12.41 10.61
CA GLY A 594 -3.30 -13.03 9.30
C GLY A 594 -1.95 -13.53 8.78
N PHE A 595 -0.90 -12.71 8.86
CA PHE A 595 0.45 -13.12 8.45
C PHE A 595 0.99 -14.26 9.30
N VAL A 596 0.78 -14.22 10.63
CA VAL A 596 1.19 -15.31 11.54
C VAL A 596 0.47 -16.61 11.17
N ILE A 597 -0.84 -16.57 10.90
CA ILE A 597 -1.62 -17.75 10.48
C ILE A 597 -1.05 -18.35 9.19
N VAL A 598 -0.77 -17.51 8.18
CA VAL A 598 -0.20 -17.95 6.90
C VAL A 598 1.18 -18.57 7.09
N GLU A 599 2.02 -17.98 7.95
CA GLU A 599 3.36 -18.51 8.24
C GLU A 599 3.27 -19.89 8.91
N GLN A 600 2.44 -20.01 9.96
CA GLN A 600 2.25 -21.27 10.68
C GLN A 600 1.64 -22.36 9.79
N ALA A 601 0.64 -22.01 8.98
CA ALA A 601 0.05 -22.93 8.00
C ALA A 601 1.09 -23.41 6.99
N THR A 602 1.93 -22.50 6.48
CA THR A 602 3.01 -22.85 5.55
C THR A 602 4.05 -23.78 6.20
N LEU A 603 4.41 -23.54 7.47
CA LEU A 603 5.30 -24.42 8.23
C LEU A 603 4.70 -25.80 8.41
N PHE A 604 3.43 -25.87 8.80
CA PHE A 604 2.70 -27.11 8.99
C PHE A 604 2.59 -27.91 7.68
N LEU A 605 2.16 -27.28 6.59
CA LEU A 605 2.07 -27.91 5.27
C LEU A 605 3.42 -28.45 4.80
N LYS A 606 4.51 -27.70 4.97
CA LYS A 606 5.86 -28.19 4.65
C LYS A 606 6.23 -29.42 5.49
N LYS A 607 5.93 -29.43 6.78
CA LYS A 607 6.22 -30.56 7.68
C LYS A 607 5.42 -31.81 7.32
N VAL A 608 4.16 -31.64 6.90
CA VAL A 608 3.25 -32.75 6.55
C VAL A 608 3.57 -33.31 5.16
N PHE A 609 3.76 -32.44 4.15
CA PHE A 609 3.84 -32.85 2.75
C PHE A 609 5.27 -33.01 2.21
N CYS A 610 6.29 -32.37 2.78
CA CYS A 610 7.67 -32.43 2.26
C CYS A 610 8.56 -33.47 2.98
N ARG A 611 7.98 -34.55 3.55
CA ARG A 611 8.74 -35.48 4.40
C ARG A 611 9.76 -36.39 3.68
N LYS A 612 9.92 -36.30 2.34
CA LYS A 612 10.91 -37.09 1.55
C LYS A 612 10.88 -36.72 0.07
N THR A 613 11.51 -35.62 -0.34
CA THR A 613 11.78 -35.39 -1.77
C THR A 613 13.20 -34.88 -1.91
N ASP A 614 14.08 -35.78 -2.33
CA ASP A 614 15.54 -35.60 -2.43
C ASP A 614 15.91 -34.42 -3.35
N ASP A 615 16.79 -33.55 -2.82
CA ASP A 615 17.97 -32.84 -3.38
C ASP A 615 17.97 -32.19 -4.79
N ASN A 616 16.91 -32.28 -5.59
CA ASN A 616 16.85 -31.61 -6.90
C ASN A 616 16.20 -30.22 -6.85
N LEU A 617 16.08 -29.63 -5.66
CA LEU A 617 15.38 -28.38 -5.40
C LEU A 617 16.33 -27.18 -5.16
N THR A 618 17.52 -27.14 -5.76
CA THR A 618 18.52 -26.07 -5.50
C THR A 618 18.02 -24.64 -5.79
N ALA A 619 17.15 -24.45 -6.80
CA ALA A 619 16.49 -23.15 -7.03
C ALA A 619 15.35 -22.85 -6.02
N SER A 620 14.79 -23.88 -5.41
CA SER A 620 13.91 -23.72 -4.26
C SER A 620 14.71 -23.58 -2.97
N GLU A 621 15.97 -24.00 -2.89
CA GLU A 621 16.82 -23.83 -1.71
C GLU A 621 17.22 -22.38 -1.54
N SER A 622 17.60 -21.64 -2.59
CA SER A 622 17.82 -20.19 -2.48
C SER A 622 16.55 -19.45 -2.04
N ARG A 623 15.39 -19.78 -2.63
CA ARG A 623 14.07 -19.27 -2.20
C ARG A 623 13.71 -19.70 -0.77
N LEU A 624 14.13 -20.89 -0.34
CA LEU A 624 13.88 -21.44 0.99
C LEU A 624 14.82 -20.84 2.03
N GLU A 625 16.08 -20.57 1.68
CA GLU A 625 17.05 -19.84 2.49
C GLU A 625 16.62 -18.39 2.66
N ARG A 626 16.07 -17.78 1.61
CA ARG A 626 15.42 -16.47 1.69
C ARG A 626 14.22 -16.52 2.61
N GLN A 627 13.29 -17.46 2.44
CA GLN A 627 12.19 -17.65 3.40
C GLN A 627 12.67 -17.98 4.82
N LYS A 628 13.84 -18.62 4.99
CA LYS A 628 14.46 -18.86 6.32
C LYS A 628 15.07 -17.59 6.90
N SER A 629 15.66 -16.71 6.08
CA SER A 629 16.09 -15.36 6.49
C SER A 629 14.87 -14.52 6.87
N GLU A 630 13.84 -14.49 6.03
CA GLU A 630 12.57 -13.82 6.32
C GLU A 630 11.95 -14.31 7.63
N ARG A 631 12.07 -15.61 7.95
CA ARG A 631 11.66 -16.19 9.23
C ARG A 631 12.56 -15.79 10.40
N LYS A 632 13.87 -15.69 10.21
CA LYS A 632 14.79 -15.23 11.26
C LYS A 632 14.56 -13.76 11.55
N ASP A 633 14.32 -12.95 10.53
CA ASP A 633 14.09 -11.51 10.67
C ASP A 633 12.70 -11.24 11.25
N ALA A 634 11.65 -11.93 10.77
CA ALA A 634 10.33 -11.88 11.40
C ALA A 634 10.39 -12.37 12.85
N ARG A 635 11.09 -13.47 13.16
CA ARG A 635 11.26 -13.93 14.55
C ARG A 635 12.08 -12.97 15.39
N HIS A 636 13.15 -12.37 14.87
CA HIS A 636 13.98 -11.41 15.60
C HIS A 636 13.19 -10.14 15.90
N PHE A 637 12.42 -9.68 14.92
CA PHE A 637 11.47 -8.57 15.03
C PHE A 637 10.36 -8.86 16.06
N PHE A 638 9.71 -10.03 15.98
CA PHE A 638 8.67 -10.42 16.94
C PHE A 638 9.22 -10.80 18.32
N SER A 639 10.44 -11.34 18.43
CA SER A 639 11.05 -11.72 19.71
C SER A 639 11.59 -10.52 20.48
N HIS A 640 12.14 -9.50 19.82
CA HIS A 640 12.50 -8.25 20.50
C HIS A 640 11.25 -7.54 21.03
N THR A 641 10.18 -7.48 20.24
CA THR A 641 8.92 -6.83 20.64
C THR A 641 8.23 -7.50 21.86
N ILE A 642 8.40 -8.82 22.02
CA ILE A 642 7.82 -9.57 23.14
C ILE A 642 8.75 -9.61 24.37
N ASN A 643 10.08 -9.63 24.18
CA ASN A 643 11.02 -9.72 25.31
C ASN A 643 11.40 -8.37 25.91
N GLU A 644 11.38 -7.25 25.17
CA GLU A 644 11.73 -5.94 25.75
C GLU A 644 10.58 -5.28 26.54
N ASN A 645 9.35 -5.79 26.40
CA ASN A 645 8.20 -5.30 27.17
C ASN A 645 8.05 -5.91 28.57
N ASN A 646 8.98 -6.77 28.97
CA ASN A 646 9.16 -7.18 30.37
C ASN A 646 10.64 -6.93 30.71
N PHE A 647 10.98 -5.76 31.25
CA PHE A 647 11.77 -5.59 32.50
C PHE A 647 12.49 -4.23 32.68
N GLU A 648 12.56 -3.29 31.71
CA GLU A 648 13.46 -2.11 31.90
C GLU A 648 12.86 -0.71 31.76
N SER A 649 11.60 -0.52 31.33
CA SER A 649 11.05 0.83 31.08
C SER A 649 10.10 1.38 32.16
N VAL A 650 9.85 0.66 33.27
CA VAL A 650 8.99 1.14 34.37
C VAL A 650 9.77 1.53 35.63
N GLU A 651 11.02 1.08 35.82
CA GLU A 651 11.86 1.49 36.97
C GLU A 651 12.66 2.79 36.72
N ALA A 652 12.88 3.19 35.46
CA ALA A 652 13.68 4.38 35.14
C ALA A 652 12.93 5.72 35.26
N LEU A 653 11.62 5.71 35.55
CA LEU A 653 10.80 6.92 35.71
C LEU A 653 10.29 7.16 37.15
N SER A 654 10.71 6.33 38.13
CA SER A 654 10.35 6.51 39.54
C SER A 654 11.47 7.04 40.45
N GLU A 655 12.68 7.31 39.94
CA GLU A 655 13.83 7.71 40.78
C GLU A 655 14.44 9.10 40.49
N SER A 656 13.81 9.98 39.71
CA SER A 656 14.39 11.30 39.37
C SER A 656 13.54 12.51 39.79
N SER A 657 12.81 12.41 40.90
CA SER A 657 12.14 13.58 41.50
C SER A 657 12.32 13.66 43.01
N GLN A 658 13.54 13.94 43.45
CA GLN A 658 13.85 14.56 44.73
C GLN A 658 15.29 15.04 44.71
N ASP A 659 15.51 16.24 45.27
CA ASP A 659 16.79 16.94 45.46
C ASP A 659 17.18 17.91 44.34
N ASP A 660 16.75 19.17 44.48
CA ASP A 660 17.65 20.33 44.65
C ASP A 660 16.87 21.66 44.56
N GLU A 661 16.30 22.08 45.69
CA GLU A 661 16.03 23.49 46.00
C GLU A 661 17.13 23.98 46.95
N GLU A 662 18.01 24.88 46.49
CA GLU A 662 18.47 26.09 47.21
C GLU A 662 19.72 26.71 46.55
N ASN A 663 19.80 28.04 46.62
CA ASN A 663 20.86 28.96 46.19
C ASN A 663 20.77 29.36 44.70
N GLY A 664 20.25 30.53 44.31
CA GLY A 664 20.39 31.86 44.89
C GLY A 664 21.59 32.56 44.25
N PHE A 665 21.40 33.48 43.30
CA PHE A 665 22.36 34.57 43.00
C PHE A 665 21.78 35.65 42.05
N ASN A 666 21.77 36.87 42.59
CA ASN A 666 21.95 38.22 42.02
C ASN A 666 21.25 38.72 40.73
N GLU A 667 20.56 39.83 40.97
CA GLU A 667 20.36 40.98 40.08
C GLU A 667 21.70 41.62 39.63
N ASN A 668 21.89 41.91 38.33
CA ASN A 668 21.88 43.28 37.78
C ASN A 668 22.09 43.30 36.24
N PRO A 669 21.68 44.39 35.55
CA PRO A 669 21.47 44.46 34.10
C PRO A 669 22.55 45.22 33.32
N MET A 670 22.73 44.89 32.03
CA MET A 670 23.25 45.76 30.96
C MET A 670 22.71 45.20 29.63
N ALA A 671 21.82 45.90 28.91
CA ALA A 671 22.05 47.03 28.02
C ALA A 671 22.66 46.66 26.65
N GLU A 672 21.84 46.94 25.62
CA GLU A 672 22.17 47.42 24.27
C GLU A 672 22.66 46.50 23.13
N GLN A 673 21.92 46.66 22.01
CA GLN A 673 22.32 46.61 20.59
C GLN A 673 22.57 45.20 19.98
N ALA A 674 22.11 44.85 18.78
CA ALA A 674 21.60 45.63 17.66
C ALA A 674 20.66 44.78 16.76
N GLN A 675 19.67 45.45 16.19
CA GLN A 675 18.99 45.06 14.95
C GLN A 675 19.99 45.04 13.79
N LYS A 676 19.88 44.05 12.89
CA LYS A 676 20.16 44.25 11.47
C LYS A 676 19.37 43.27 10.61
N GLU A 677 18.41 43.84 9.90
CA GLU A 677 17.77 43.31 8.70
C GLU A 677 18.82 42.97 7.64
N VAL A 678 18.64 41.86 6.92
CA VAL A 678 19.13 41.71 5.54
C VAL A 678 18.08 40.92 4.75
N HIS A 679 17.43 41.64 3.82
CA HIS A 679 16.74 41.12 2.65
C HIS A 679 17.66 40.24 1.80
N PHE A 680 17.13 39.17 1.20
CA PHE A 680 17.59 38.73 -0.12
C PHE A 680 16.41 38.30 -0.99
N GLU A 681 16.44 38.86 -2.20
CA GLU A 681 15.59 38.58 -3.37
C GLU A 681 15.72 37.13 -3.86
#